data_AF-A0A257IXP7-F1
#
_entry.id   AF-A0A257IXP7-F1
#
_cell.length_a   1.000
_cell.length_b   1.000
_cell.length_c   1.000
_cell.angle_alpha   90.00
_cell.angle_beta   90.00
_cell.angle_gamma   90.00
#
_symmetry.space_group_name_H-M   'P 1'
#
loop_
_entity.id
_entity.type
_entity.pdbx_description
1 polymer ?
#
loop_
_entity_poly.entity_id
_entity_poly.type
_entity_poly.pdbx_seq_one_letter_code
_entity_poly.pdbx_strand_id
1 'polypeptide(L)'
;MKIKFTLSKPHLLFIFLLLFTACTTKKQDKNPKINPLLGDGFGLNSATIIVKNLDKARNYFSDTLGFSMPPAARFENGIYENTRTASIFFADFSTFELMANKDSVSKQTKKPIVSAFLKKNKSLAIYSFSTSSADTTKKRLQLQGFKTDSIRKGRSRIQIAKGWDWDDGGPQWRSIAFESKNNQAFLPNFIEYTGLPYKDIQNEWKPAAWRKYYEKNPNGVVSIAAIRMVVADLEAAHDEFEKMGLEELEGNDNYVRFKIAHNQELYVTAPKSPNDELSKILKTNGPGVYSICFTINNLKETQNFLKKKLAANAMVMDTVQKSLTILKKYAYGVQLEFVEESKHEATLARIYDFNDTTKMNASSVWYAANLYKKYCALCHGKDRQGYAADHAPSLRSHALLATTMEPRASYNFLAHTIEYGRSGTAMGPYAKNQGGPLDGADIELLIRWLCEAAGVKKPVKLDLEPILGNADLGKTLYVKHCATCHGKKGEGITAPALANPMLLATASDAFLHYTITNGREGTPMPSFKDSLIKNEINAVTAYLRSRASGWNAPAPVTVAEPKPEDYVLNPKNKSPKFTLRENLYVSAKQLLKAMKDSTKMVILDARSTAGWQQSHIPGAVSVPYYKEPDKFIKDIPNDNTMIVVYCACPHAASTGVVNTLKRNGYKNTAILDEGILVWAQMGYPIQYGKVEKKKK
;
A
#
# COMPACT_ATOMS: atom_id res chain seq x y z
N MET A 1 27.64 70.92 -36.05
CA MET A 1 28.09 69.98 -37.09
C MET A 1 27.63 68.57 -36.70
N LYS A 2 26.73 67.95 -37.49
CA LYS A 2 26.05 66.62 -37.35
C LYS A 2 25.22 66.45 -36.06
N ILE A 3 23.89 66.53 -35.99
CA ILE A 3 22.74 66.00 -36.79
C ILE A 3 22.63 64.47 -36.84
N LYS A 4 21.72 63.91 -36.01
CA LYS A 4 20.56 63.00 -36.29
C LYS A 4 20.24 62.22 -35.00
N PHE A 5 19.16 62.46 -34.21
CA PHE A 5 17.71 62.26 -34.44
C PHE A 5 17.39 60.85 -35.02
N THR A 6 16.51 60.00 -34.46
CA THR A 6 15.13 60.19 -33.97
C THR A 6 14.56 58.92 -33.28
N LEU A 7 13.73 59.13 -32.23
CA LEU A 7 12.43 58.52 -31.84
C LEU A 7 12.27 56.97 -31.68
N SER A 8 11.49 56.40 -30.75
CA SER A 8 10.17 56.84 -30.23
C SER A 8 9.79 56.25 -28.84
N LYS A 9 8.82 56.93 -28.19
CA LYS A 9 8.15 56.81 -26.87
C LYS A 9 7.32 55.50 -26.64
N PRO A 10 6.50 55.33 -25.57
CA PRO A 10 6.61 55.64 -24.13
C PRO A 10 6.24 54.44 -23.19
N HIS A 11 6.52 54.64 -21.90
CA HIS A 11 5.96 54.02 -20.67
C HIS A 11 4.92 52.89 -20.75
N LEU A 12 5.31 51.71 -20.24
CA LEU A 12 4.42 50.79 -19.55
C LEU A 12 4.88 50.65 -18.08
N LEU A 13 4.02 51.08 -17.17
CA LEU A 13 4.20 51.05 -15.73
C LEU A 13 4.21 49.58 -15.25
N PHE A 14 5.37 49.04 -14.89
CA PHE A 14 5.48 47.72 -14.25
C PHE A 14 5.23 47.88 -12.74
N ILE A 15 4.03 47.52 -12.29
CA ILE A 15 3.75 47.31 -10.87
C ILE A 15 4.29 45.93 -10.50
N PHE A 16 5.42 45.92 -9.79
CA PHE A 16 5.98 44.75 -9.11
C PHE A 16 5.04 44.36 -7.95
N LEU A 17 4.37 43.20 -8.05
CA LEU A 17 3.76 42.55 -6.89
C LEU A 17 4.67 41.39 -6.45
N LEU A 18 5.41 41.63 -5.37
CA LEU A 18 6.22 40.64 -4.67
C LEU A 18 5.30 39.54 -4.10
N LEU A 19 5.31 38.36 -4.74
CA LEU A 19 4.77 37.13 -4.16
C LEU A 19 5.72 36.64 -3.06
N PHE A 20 5.41 36.97 -1.80
CA PHE A 20 5.95 36.26 -0.66
C PHE A 20 5.35 34.84 -0.64
N THR A 21 6.15 33.85 -1.01
CA THR A 21 5.87 32.45 -0.75
C THR A 21 6.00 32.17 0.75
N ALA A 22 4.94 32.43 1.50
CA ALA A 22 4.79 31.88 2.83
C ALA A 22 4.61 30.36 2.70
N CYS A 23 5.71 29.61 2.89
CA CYS A 23 5.68 28.18 3.15
C CYS A 23 4.91 27.90 4.45
N THR A 24 3.59 27.80 4.39
CA THR A 24 2.82 27.15 5.45
C THR A 24 2.93 25.65 5.24
N THR A 25 3.81 25.00 5.98
CA THR A 25 3.82 23.55 6.17
C THR A 25 2.57 23.16 6.95
N LYS A 26 1.43 23.01 6.25
CA LYS A 26 0.26 22.33 6.82
C LYS A 26 0.69 20.92 7.24
N LYS A 27 0.58 20.62 8.54
CA LYS A 27 0.79 19.29 9.12
C LYS A 27 0.13 18.25 8.23
N GLN A 28 0.94 17.32 7.70
CA GLN A 28 0.45 16.11 7.06
C GLN A 28 -0.37 15.36 8.10
N ASP A 29 -1.70 15.36 7.93
CA ASP A 29 -2.64 14.80 8.88
C ASP A 29 -2.41 13.27 8.97
N LYS A 30 -2.26 12.75 10.19
CA LYS A 30 -1.75 11.39 10.45
C LYS A 30 -2.76 10.27 10.23
N ASN A 31 -3.95 10.58 9.74
CA ASN A 31 -4.92 9.63 9.22
C ASN A 31 -5.69 10.36 8.13
N PRO A 32 -5.73 9.87 6.87
CA PRO A 32 -6.65 10.43 5.90
C PRO A 32 -8.06 10.26 6.48
N LYS A 33 -8.73 11.36 6.80
CA LYS A 33 -10.15 11.33 7.14
C LYS A 33 -10.84 10.56 6.01
N ILE A 34 -11.43 9.41 6.32
CA ILE A 34 -12.23 8.63 5.38
C ILE A 34 -13.20 9.60 4.71
N ASN A 35 -13.11 9.75 3.39
CA ASN A 35 -14.00 10.62 2.66
C ASN A 35 -15.42 10.05 2.84
N PRO A 36 -16.31 10.70 3.61
CA PRO A 36 -17.59 10.11 3.96
C PRO A 36 -18.51 9.93 2.75
N LEU A 37 -18.22 10.57 1.62
CA LEU A 37 -18.88 10.36 0.34
C LEU A 37 -18.50 9.02 -0.31
N LEU A 38 -17.23 8.66 -0.25
CA LEU A 38 -16.65 7.50 -0.95
C LEU A 38 -16.51 6.26 -0.07
N GLY A 39 -16.54 6.42 1.25
CA GLY A 39 -16.17 5.36 2.19
C GLY A 39 -14.72 4.95 1.97
N ASP A 40 -14.49 3.66 1.79
CA ASP A 40 -13.18 3.07 1.45
C ASP A 40 -12.93 3.03 -0.08
N GLY A 41 -13.77 3.70 -0.87
CA GLY A 41 -13.63 3.81 -2.33
C GLY A 41 -12.31 4.47 -2.75
N PHE A 42 -11.87 4.18 -3.98
CA PHE A 42 -10.51 4.49 -4.46
C PHE A 42 -10.33 5.91 -5.03
N GLY A 43 -11.38 6.74 -5.07
CA GLY A 43 -11.36 8.06 -5.71
C GLY A 43 -12.14 8.09 -7.01
N LEU A 44 -11.53 8.58 -8.09
CA LEU A 44 -12.08 8.50 -9.44
C LEU A 44 -12.15 7.03 -9.87
N ASN A 45 -13.35 6.57 -10.22
CA ASN A 45 -13.55 5.23 -10.75
C ASN A 45 -13.33 5.21 -12.26
N SER A 46 -14.02 6.07 -13.02
CA SER A 46 -13.87 6.11 -14.47
C SER A 46 -13.98 7.52 -15.05
N ALA A 47 -13.26 7.73 -16.15
CA ALA A 47 -13.51 8.80 -17.11
C ALA A 47 -13.87 8.17 -18.46
N THR A 48 -15.09 8.41 -18.93
CA THR A 48 -15.66 7.72 -20.09
C THR A 48 -15.93 8.70 -21.21
N ILE A 49 -15.35 8.47 -22.39
CA ILE A 49 -15.70 9.18 -23.63
C ILE A 49 -16.75 8.38 -24.39
N ILE A 50 -17.84 9.05 -24.74
CA ILE A 50 -18.93 8.47 -25.52
C ILE A 50 -18.59 8.62 -27.01
N VAL A 51 -18.51 7.49 -27.72
CA VAL A 51 -18.11 7.45 -29.12
C VAL A 51 -19.20 6.81 -29.99
N LYS A 52 -19.27 7.23 -31.25
CA LYS A 52 -20.24 6.69 -32.21
C LYS A 52 -19.87 5.30 -32.73
N ASN A 53 -18.58 4.99 -32.80
CA ASN A 53 -18.08 3.70 -33.29
C ASN A 53 -16.89 3.29 -32.40
N LEU A 54 -17.09 2.25 -31.60
CA LEU A 54 -16.13 1.84 -30.58
C LEU A 54 -14.82 1.33 -31.18
N ASP A 55 -14.88 0.49 -32.21
CA ASP A 55 -13.67 -0.08 -32.82
C ASP A 55 -12.77 0.99 -33.43
N LYS A 56 -13.36 1.92 -34.19
CA LYS A 56 -12.60 3.02 -34.81
C LYS A 56 -11.96 3.92 -33.76
N ALA A 57 -12.73 4.29 -32.73
CA ALA A 57 -12.21 5.10 -31.63
C ALA A 57 -11.10 4.37 -30.88
N ARG A 58 -11.34 3.12 -30.51
CA ARG A 58 -10.37 2.30 -29.81
C ARG A 58 -9.07 2.15 -30.58
N ASN A 59 -9.13 1.83 -31.88
CA ASN A 59 -7.94 1.74 -32.73
C ASN A 59 -7.20 3.08 -32.81
N TYR A 60 -7.91 4.21 -32.90
CA TYR A 60 -7.27 5.53 -32.88
C TYR A 60 -6.56 5.82 -31.55
N PHE A 61 -7.25 5.57 -30.42
CA PHE A 61 -6.66 5.75 -29.09
C PHE A 61 -5.46 4.83 -28.84
N SER A 62 -5.49 3.61 -29.39
CA SER A 62 -4.37 2.67 -29.35
C SER A 62 -3.21 3.10 -30.24
N ASP A 63 -3.46 3.19 -31.54
CA ASP A 63 -2.40 3.21 -32.54
C ASP A 63 -1.83 4.61 -32.77
N THR A 64 -2.64 5.64 -32.48
CA THR A 64 -2.28 7.05 -32.65
C THR A 64 -1.98 7.72 -31.31
N LEU A 65 -2.86 7.57 -30.33
CA LEU A 65 -2.71 8.25 -29.03
C LEU A 65 -1.92 7.44 -28.00
N GLY A 66 -1.61 6.17 -28.27
CA GLY A 66 -0.70 5.35 -27.46
C GLY A 66 -1.28 4.88 -26.12
N PHE A 67 -2.60 4.72 -26.01
CA PHE A 67 -3.24 4.05 -24.88
C PHE A 67 -3.31 2.54 -25.16
N SER A 68 -3.00 1.69 -24.18
CA SER A 68 -3.03 0.22 -24.34
C SER A 68 -4.47 -0.32 -24.33
N MET A 69 -5.31 0.13 -25.26
CA MET A 69 -6.73 -0.22 -25.27
C MET A 69 -6.94 -1.69 -25.67
N PRO A 70 -7.88 -2.41 -25.02
CA PRO A 70 -8.10 -3.81 -25.30
C PRO A 70 -8.63 -4.05 -26.72
N PRO A 71 -8.32 -5.21 -27.36
CA PRO A 71 -8.90 -5.59 -28.64
C PRO A 71 -10.41 -5.79 -28.55
N ALA A 72 -11.11 -5.74 -29.68
CA ALA A 72 -12.57 -5.88 -29.78
C ALA A 72 -13.13 -7.15 -29.09
N ALA A 73 -12.37 -8.25 -29.14
CA ALA A 73 -12.71 -9.51 -28.48
C ALA A 73 -12.78 -9.39 -26.94
N ARG A 74 -12.12 -8.38 -26.36
CA ARG A 74 -12.08 -8.08 -24.93
C ARG A 74 -12.97 -6.89 -24.53
N PHE A 75 -13.80 -6.37 -25.43
CA PHE A 75 -14.77 -5.33 -25.06
C PHE A 75 -15.81 -5.89 -24.09
N GLU A 76 -16.18 -5.10 -23.09
CA GLU A 76 -17.10 -5.49 -22.02
C GLU A 76 -18.48 -4.84 -22.23
N ASN A 77 -19.45 -5.25 -21.43
CA ASN A 77 -20.71 -4.52 -21.31
C ASN A 77 -20.47 -3.22 -20.53
N GLY A 78 -21.02 -2.11 -21.00
CA GLY A 78 -20.97 -0.85 -20.26
C GLY A 78 -21.98 -0.78 -19.11
N ILE A 79 -21.86 0.27 -18.29
CA ILE A 79 -22.73 0.50 -17.13
C ILE A 79 -24.17 0.89 -17.50
N TYR A 80 -24.42 1.20 -18.77
CA TYR A 80 -25.76 1.47 -19.29
C TYR A 80 -26.23 0.32 -20.17
N GLU A 81 -27.53 0.02 -20.13
CA GLU A 81 -28.14 -0.99 -20.99
C GLU A 81 -27.80 -0.74 -22.47
N ASN A 82 -27.56 -1.84 -23.18
CA ASN A 82 -27.18 -1.85 -24.60
C ASN A 82 -25.90 -1.08 -24.95
N THR A 83 -24.99 -0.85 -24.00
CA THR A 83 -23.67 -0.26 -24.30
C THR A 83 -22.54 -1.30 -24.23
N ARG A 84 -21.45 -1.02 -24.97
CA ARG A 84 -20.16 -1.73 -24.84
C ARG A 84 -19.06 -0.74 -24.53
N THR A 85 -18.04 -1.24 -23.85
CA THR A 85 -16.88 -0.46 -23.42
C THR A 85 -15.57 -1.10 -23.83
N ALA A 86 -14.60 -0.25 -24.14
CA ALA A 86 -13.18 -0.59 -24.17
C ALA A 86 -12.51 0.22 -23.07
N SER A 87 -11.94 -0.45 -22.07
CA SER A 87 -11.43 0.18 -20.86
C SER A 87 -9.98 -0.17 -20.63
N ILE A 88 -9.19 0.80 -20.19
CA ILE A 88 -7.87 0.58 -19.59
C ILE A 88 -7.93 0.87 -18.10
N PHE A 89 -7.17 0.09 -17.33
CA PHE A 89 -7.11 0.20 -15.87
C PHE A 89 -5.76 0.76 -15.46
N PHE A 90 -5.78 1.69 -14.52
CA PHE A 90 -4.58 2.30 -13.96
C PHE A 90 -4.28 1.78 -12.56
N ALA A 91 -3.06 2.01 -12.11
CA ALA A 91 -2.57 1.55 -10.82
C ALA A 91 -3.25 2.23 -9.62
N ASP A 92 -3.87 3.39 -9.89
CA ASP A 92 -4.70 4.11 -8.95
C ASP A 92 -6.19 3.65 -9.01
N PHE A 93 -6.48 2.47 -9.58
CA PHE A 93 -7.82 1.89 -9.75
C PHE A 93 -8.79 2.75 -10.57
N SER A 94 -8.34 3.88 -11.11
CA SER A 94 -9.11 4.64 -12.08
C SER A 94 -9.09 3.95 -13.43
N THR A 95 -10.16 4.14 -14.20
CA THR A 95 -10.29 3.61 -15.56
C THR A 95 -10.50 4.73 -16.57
N PHE A 96 -9.90 4.57 -17.73
CA PHE A 96 -10.24 5.38 -18.89
C PHE A 96 -11.00 4.50 -19.89
N GLU A 97 -12.18 4.96 -20.29
CA GLU A 97 -13.15 4.14 -21.01
C GLU A 97 -13.62 4.84 -22.29
N LEU A 98 -13.75 4.05 -23.36
CA LEU A 98 -14.50 4.42 -24.54
C LEU A 98 -15.80 3.63 -24.54
N MET A 99 -16.94 4.29 -24.72
CA MET A 99 -18.25 3.65 -24.66
C MET A 99 -19.08 3.96 -25.91
N ALA A 100 -19.72 2.93 -26.46
CA ALA A 100 -20.65 3.08 -27.58
C ALA A 100 -21.88 2.16 -27.43
N ASN A 101 -22.89 2.36 -28.26
CA ASN A 101 -24.03 1.45 -28.35
C ASN A 101 -23.60 0.09 -28.92
N LYS A 102 -24.16 -1.03 -28.45
CA LYS A 102 -23.90 -2.39 -28.94
C LYS A 102 -24.06 -2.50 -30.46
N ASP A 103 -25.09 -1.88 -31.02
CA ASP A 103 -25.36 -1.93 -32.47
C ASP A 103 -24.28 -1.24 -33.31
N SER A 104 -23.54 -0.28 -32.71
CA SER A 104 -22.45 0.42 -33.39
C SER A 104 -21.14 -0.38 -33.48
N VAL A 105 -21.11 -1.57 -32.87
CA VAL A 105 -19.97 -2.50 -32.87
C VAL A 105 -20.11 -3.57 -33.98
N SER A 106 -21.29 -3.71 -34.60
CA SER A 106 -21.51 -4.65 -35.72
C SER A 106 -21.43 -3.94 -37.08
N LYS A 107 -20.89 -4.61 -38.10
CA LYS A 107 -20.76 -4.09 -39.48
C LYS A 107 -22.10 -4.05 -40.26
N GLN A 108 -23.26 -4.25 -39.61
CA GLN A 108 -24.55 -4.33 -40.30
C GLN A 108 -25.64 -3.44 -39.67
N THR A 109 -26.09 -2.49 -40.50
CA THR A 109 -27.46 -2.00 -40.71
C THR A 109 -28.13 -0.95 -39.80
N LYS A 110 -28.60 0.07 -40.52
CA LYS A 110 -29.86 0.86 -40.47
C LYS A 110 -30.66 0.89 -39.15
N LYS A 111 -30.80 2.14 -38.66
CA LYS A 111 -31.67 2.71 -37.61
C LYS A 111 -31.12 2.69 -36.16
N PRO A 112 -30.72 3.84 -35.60
CA PRO A 112 -30.20 3.92 -34.24
C PRO A 112 -31.34 4.12 -33.22
N ILE A 113 -31.68 3.09 -32.44
CA ILE A 113 -32.39 3.31 -31.18
C ILE A 113 -31.35 3.74 -30.15
N VAL A 114 -31.13 5.04 -30.08
CA VAL A 114 -30.38 5.70 -29.03
C VAL A 114 -31.11 5.45 -27.71
N SER A 115 -30.44 4.78 -26.75
CA SER A 115 -30.91 4.70 -25.36
C SER A 115 -31.20 6.11 -24.85
N ALA A 116 -32.27 6.30 -24.08
CA ALA A 116 -32.75 7.62 -23.65
C ALA A 116 -31.65 8.52 -23.05
N PHE A 117 -30.59 7.92 -22.49
CA PHE A 117 -29.38 8.58 -21.99
C PHE A 117 -28.57 9.31 -23.08
N LEU A 118 -28.24 8.66 -24.19
CA LEU A 118 -27.46 9.25 -25.30
C LEU A 118 -28.25 10.30 -26.10
N LYS A 119 -29.59 10.25 -26.02
CA LYS A 119 -30.50 11.28 -26.59
C LYS A 119 -30.63 12.51 -25.67
N LYS A 120 -30.43 12.33 -24.36
CA LYS A 120 -30.62 13.37 -23.33
C LYS A 120 -29.32 14.04 -22.88
N ASN A 121 -28.17 13.37 -22.99
CA ASN A 121 -26.86 13.91 -22.65
C ASN A 121 -26.11 14.43 -23.87
N LYS A 122 -25.96 15.75 -23.94
CA LYS A 122 -25.12 16.44 -24.95
C LYS A 122 -23.62 16.40 -24.60
N SER A 123 -23.25 16.03 -23.37
CA SER A 123 -21.86 15.87 -22.96
C SER A 123 -21.22 14.65 -23.63
N LEU A 124 -20.04 14.83 -24.21
CA LEU A 124 -19.28 13.77 -24.89
C LEU A 124 -18.42 12.94 -23.92
N ALA A 125 -18.33 13.36 -22.65
CA ALA A 125 -17.69 12.61 -21.58
C ALA A 125 -18.51 12.62 -20.29
N ILE A 126 -18.39 11.53 -19.54
CA ILE A 126 -18.92 11.37 -18.18
C ILE A 126 -17.82 10.84 -17.28
N TYR A 127 -18.02 10.94 -15.98
CA TYR A 127 -17.08 10.42 -15.00
C TYR A 127 -17.83 9.81 -13.81
N SER A 128 -17.12 8.98 -13.05
CA SER A 128 -17.67 8.33 -11.87
C SER A 128 -16.67 8.27 -10.74
N PHE A 129 -17.17 8.25 -9.51
CA PHE A 129 -16.39 8.02 -8.30
C PHE A 129 -16.59 6.58 -7.79
N SER A 130 -15.53 6.03 -7.23
CA SER A 130 -15.51 4.73 -6.57
C SER A 130 -16.09 4.88 -5.18
N THR A 131 -17.06 4.04 -4.84
CA THR A 131 -17.61 3.94 -3.48
C THR A 131 -17.49 2.51 -2.98
N SER A 132 -17.17 2.34 -1.69
CA SER A 132 -17.18 1.03 -1.05
C SER A 132 -18.60 0.53 -0.70
N SER A 133 -19.63 1.40 -0.80
CA SER A 133 -21.02 1.01 -0.54
C SER A 133 -22.00 1.95 -1.24
N ALA A 134 -22.72 1.41 -2.24
CA ALA A 134 -23.73 2.17 -2.95
C ALA A 134 -24.89 2.61 -2.03
N ASP A 135 -25.27 1.78 -1.05
CA ASP A 135 -26.33 2.12 -0.10
C ASP A 135 -25.93 3.29 0.81
N THR A 136 -24.70 3.27 1.33
CA THR A 136 -24.20 4.30 2.23
C THR A 136 -24.06 5.63 1.51
N THR A 137 -23.46 5.63 0.31
CA THR A 137 -23.35 6.84 -0.51
C THR A 137 -24.72 7.38 -0.90
N LYS A 138 -25.68 6.52 -1.32
CA LYS A 138 -27.05 6.95 -1.65
C LYS A 138 -27.72 7.62 -0.45
N LYS A 139 -27.69 6.98 0.72
CA LYS A 139 -28.29 7.52 1.95
C LYS A 139 -27.68 8.87 2.31
N ARG A 140 -26.36 9.02 2.19
CA ARG A 140 -25.69 10.29 2.45
C ARG A 140 -26.13 11.39 1.49
N LEU A 141 -26.15 11.12 0.18
CA LEU A 141 -26.59 12.09 -0.83
C LEU A 141 -28.04 12.55 -0.54
N GLN A 142 -28.93 11.61 -0.18
CA GLN A 142 -30.31 11.93 0.18
C GLN A 142 -30.43 12.77 1.46
N LEU A 143 -29.59 12.49 2.47
CA LEU A 143 -29.52 13.32 3.70
C LEU A 143 -29.02 14.73 3.41
N GLN A 144 -28.14 14.89 2.42
CA GLN A 144 -27.73 16.19 1.90
C GLN A 144 -28.76 16.79 0.94
N GLY A 145 -29.97 16.23 0.81
CA GLY A 145 -31.04 16.80 0.01
C GLY A 145 -30.94 16.56 -1.50
N PHE A 146 -30.03 15.70 -1.96
CA PHE A 146 -29.98 15.28 -3.36
C PHE A 146 -31.05 14.23 -3.66
N LYS A 147 -31.66 14.33 -4.84
CA LYS A 147 -32.50 13.27 -5.38
C LYS A 147 -31.66 12.32 -6.23
N THR A 148 -31.76 11.03 -5.93
CA THR A 148 -30.98 9.97 -6.58
C THR A 148 -31.90 8.93 -7.18
N ASP A 149 -31.48 8.32 -8.29
CA ASP A 149 -32.17 7.18 -8.88
C ASP A 149 -32.11 5.93 -7.96
N SER A 150 -32.86 4.90 -8.34
CA SER A 150 -32.70 3.56 -7.78
C SER A 150 -31.30 3.01 -8.08
N ILE A 151 -30.74 2.24 -7.15
CA ILE A 151 -29.43 1.61 -7.34
C ILE A 151 -29.54 0.63 -8.50
N ARG A 152 -28.71 0.83 -9.53
CA ARG A 152 -28.58 -0.08 -10.66
C ARG A 152 -27.54 -1.14 -10.31
N LYS A 153 -27.69 -2.33 -10.88
CA LYS A 153 -26.76 -3.44 -10.73
C LYS A 153 -26.54 -4.09 -12.09
N GLY A 154 -25.33 -4.56 -12.37
CA GLY A 154 -25.05 -5.17 -13.67
C GLY A 154 -23.75 -5.97 -13.74
N ARG A 155 -23.42 -6.43 -14.95
CA ARG A 155 -22.21 -7.19 -15.28
C ARG A 155 -21.41 -6.46 -16.34
N SER A 156 -20.09 -6.46 -16.19
CA SER A 156 -19.19 -6.05 -17.27
C SER A 156 -18.80 -7.24 -18.13
N ARG A 157 -18.44 -8.38 -17.51
CA ARG A 157 -18.09 -9.61 -18.24
C ARG A 157 -19.28 -10.18 -19.03
N ILE A 158 -19.01 -10.58 -20.27
CA ILE A 158 -20.03 -11.14 -21.18
C ILE A 158 -20.26 -12.62 -20.88
N GLN A 159 -19.21 -13.34 -20.49
CA GLN A 159 -19.27 -14.76 -20.16
C GLN A 159 -19.28 -14.95 -18.65
N ILE A 160 -20.14 -15.85 -18.19
CA ILE A 160 -20.11 -16.36 -16.82
C ILE A 160 -19.00 -17.41 -16.75
N ALA A 161 -18.15 -17.32 -15.72
CA ALA A 161 -17.08 -18.28 -15.52
C ALA A 161 -17.63 -19.71 -15.36
N LYS A 162 -16.88 -20.70 -15.83
CA LYS A 162 -17.21 -22.13 -15.68
C LYS A 162 -16.19 -22.76 -14.73
N GLY A 163 -16.65 -23.63 -13.83
CA GLY A 163 -15.79 -24.26 -12.82
C GLY A 163 -15.58 -23.35 -11.61
N TRP A 164 -14.45 -23.50 -10.93
CA TRP A 164 -14.09 -22.68 -9.77
C TRP A 164 -13.66 -21.29 -10.22
N ASP A 165 -14.44 -20.27 -9.84
CA ASP A 165 -14.13 -18.86 -10.06
C ASP A 165 -14.71 -18.04 -8.89
N TRP A 166 -14.22 -16.81 -8.71
CA TRP A 166 -14.78 -15.85 -7.75
C TRP A 166 -16.02 -15.14 -8.31
N ASP A 167 -16.21 -15.17 -9.62
CA ASP A 167 -17.42 -14.74 -10.31
C ASP A 167 -18.55 -15.73 -10.01
N ASP A 168 -19.47 -15.32 -9.14
CA ASP A 168 -20.65 -16.10 -8.74
C ASP A 168 -21.77 -16.08 -9.81
N GLY A 169 -21.52 -15.46 -10.97
CA GLY A 169 -22.53 -15.25 -11.99
C GLY A 169 -23.61 -14.24 -11.58
N GLY A 170 -23.44 -13.55 -10.45
CA GLY A 170 -24.24 -12.45 -9.91
C GLY A 170 -23.66 -11.07 -10.26
N PRO A 171 -24.36 -9.95 -9.96
CA PRO A 171 -23.92 -8.60 -10.31
C PRO A 171 -22.45 -8.34 -9.92
N GLN A 172 -21.68 -7.67 -10.78
CA GLN A 172 -20.27 -7.31 -10.56
C GLN A 172 -20.09 -5.86 -10.10
N TRP A 173 -21.09 -5.02 -10.38
CA TRP A 173 -21.08 -3.63 -9.98
C TRP A 173 -22.49 -3.17 -9.59
N ARG A 174 -22.52 -2.15 -8.75
CA ARG A 174 -23.70 -1.38 -8.35
C ARG A 174 -23.42 0.09 -8.60
N SER A 175 -24.41 0.83 -9.11
CA SER A 175 -24.23 2.23 -9.49
C SER A 175 -25.37 3.12 -9.01
N ILE A 176 -25.00 4.34 -8.58
CA ILE A 176 -25.91 5.42 -8.19
C ILE A 176 -25.73 6.57 -9.17
N ALA A 177 -26.84 7.14 -9.61
CA ALA A 177 -26.91 8.37 -10.40
C ALA A 177 -27.88 9.36 -9.74
N PHE A 178 -27.74 10.65 -10.09
CA PHE A 178 -28.70 11.68 -9.70
C PHE A 178 -29.97 11.63 -10.57
N GLU A 179 -31.11 12.00 -10.01
CA GLU A 179 -32.39 11.94 -10.74
C GLU A 179 -32.42 12.91 -11.93
N SER A 180 -32.78 12.40 -13.11
CA SER A 180 -32.66 13.11 -14.39
C SER A 180 -33.56 14.33 -14.60
N LYS A 181 -34.39 14.70 -13.60
CA LYS A 181 -35.24 15.91 -13.62
C LYS A 181 -34.50 17.17 -13.16
N ASN A 182 -33.34 17.05 -12.51
CA ASN A 182 -32.55 18.17 -11.98
C ASN A 182 -31.45 18.70 -12.92
N ASN A 183 -31.30 18.17 -14.14
CA ASN A 183 -30.49 18.76 -15.22
C ASN A 183 -29.00 19.07 -14.91
N GLN A 184 -28.35 18.44 -13.93
CA GLN A 184 -26.94 18.65 -13.65
C GLN A 184 -26.07 17.56 -14.32
N ALA A 185 -25.92 17.67 -15.65
CA ALA A 185 -25.11 16.73 -16.46
C ALA A 185 -23.62 16.68 -16.05
N PHE A 186 -23.18 17.59 -15.18
CA PHE A 186 -21.82 17.69 -14.66
C PHE A 186 -21.58 16.91 -13.36
N LEU A 187 -22.62 16.36 -12.71
CA LEU A 187 -22.45 15.56 -11.49
C LEU A 187 -21.96 14.13 -11.80
N PRO A 188 -21.20 13.49 -10.89
CA PRO A 188 -20.64 12.16 -11.09
C PRO A 188 -21.70 11.05 -10.93
N ASN A 189 -21.41 9.88 -11.51
CA ASN A 189 -21.99 8.62 -11.01
C ASN A 189 -21.13 8.07 -9.87
N PHE A 190 -21.71 7.18 -9.05
CA PHE A 190 -20.96 6.41 -8.07
C PHE A 190 -21.01 4.93 -8.45
N ILE A 191 -19.88 4.23 -8.32
CA ILE A 191 -19.73 2.81 -8.67
C ILE A 191 -19.10 2.06 -7.50
N GLU A 192 -19.80 1.00 -7.08
CA GLU A 192 -19.33 -0.03 -6.17
C GLU A 192 -19.08 -1.30 -6.99
N TYR A 193 -17.92 -1.91 -6.87
CA TYR A 193 -17.64 -3.25 -7.37
C TYR A 193 -17.93 -4.26 -6.25
N THR A 194 -18.78 -5.24 -6.55
CA THR A 194 -19.28 -6.19 -5.55
C THR A 194 -18.21 -7.22 -5.18
N GLY A 195 -18.11 -7.55 -3.90
CA GLY A 195 -17.17 -8.56 -3.39
C GLY A 195 -15.72 -8.08 -3.28
N LEU A 196 -15.43 -6.83 -3.65
CA LEU A 196 -14.09 -6.25 -3.59
C LEU A 196 -13.74 -5.89 -2.12
N PRO A 197 -12.62 -6.36 -1.56
CA PRO A 197 -12.24 -6.07 -0.17
C PRO A 197 -11.61 -4.66 -0.06
N TYR A 198 -12.44 -3.62 -0.26
CA TYR A 198 -12.01 -2.22 -0.34
C TYR A 198 -11.06 -1.81 0.78
N LYS A 199 -11.43 -2.10 2.03
CA LYS A 199 -10.65 -1.73 3.21
C LYS A 199 -9.28 -2.40 3.25
N ASP A 200 -9.23 -3.70 2.93
CA ASP A 200 -7.97 -4.46 2.94
C ASP A 200 -7.03 -3.94 1.85
N ILE A 201 -7.57 -3.63 0.66
CA ILE A 201 -6.81 -3.01 -0.42
C ILE A 201 -6.31 -1.63 0.01
N GLN A 202 -7.17 -0.73 0.49
CA GLN A 202 -6.78 0.62 0.93
C GLN A 202 -5.65 0.60 1.97
N ASN A 203 -5.61 -0.40 2.86
CA ASN A 203 -4.58 -0.52 3.89
C ASN A 203 -3.17 -0.82 3.32
N GLU A 204 -3.10 -1.52 2.20
CA GLU A 204 -1.86 -2.00 1.55
C GLU A 204 -1.55 -1.30 0.23
N TRP A 205 -2.48 -0.50 -0.27
CA TRP A 205 -2.42 0.04 -1.60
C TRP A 205 -1.42 1.19 -1.73
N LYS A 206 -0.44 0.95 -2.60
CA LYS A 206 0.56 1.92 -3.05
C LYS A 206 0.43 2.02 -4.57
N PRO A 207 -0.31 2.99 -5.14
CA PRO A 207 -0.56 3.07 -6.58
C PRO A 207 0.71 2.95 -7.42
N ALA A 208 1.77 3.67 -7.04
CA ALA A 208 3.05 3.62 -7.74
C ALA A 208 3.71 2.22 -7.72
N ALA A 209 3.52 1.42 -6.67
CA ALA A 209 4.02 0.05 -6.58
C ALA A 209 3.17 -0.94 -7.40
N TRP A 210 1.86 -0.69 -7.46
CA TRP A 210 0.92 -1.52 -8.20
C TRP A 210 1.04 -1.35 -9.72
N ARG A 211 1.65 -0.26 -10.19
CA ARG A 211 1.89 0.07 -11.61
C ARG A 211 2.47 -1.08 -12.44
N LYS A 212 3.26 -1.98 -11.85
CA LYS A 212 3.81 -3.14 -12.58
C LYS A 212 2.77 -4.20 -12.97
N TYR A 213 1.65 -4.26 -12.25
CA TYR A 213 0.55 -5.20 -12.51
C TYR A 213 -0.43 -4.66 -13.55
N TYR A 214 -0.38 -3.36 -13.87
CA TYR A 214 -1.23 -2.71 -14.86
C TYR A 214 -0.47 -2.50 -16.18
N GLU A 215 -1.23 -2.37 -17.27
CA GLU A 215 -0.67 -2.25 -18.62
C GLU A 215 0.14 -0.94 -18.76
N LYS A 216 1.36 -1.02 -19.32
CA LYS A 216 2.17 0.17 -19.63
C LYS A 216 1.70 0.78 -20.95
N ASN A 217 1.38 2.07 -20.94
CA ASN A 217 0.92 2.79 -22.14
C ASN A 217 2.12 3.34 -22.94
N PRO A 218 2.18 3.15 -24.28
CA PRO A 218 3.22 3.75 -25.14
C PRO A 218 3.34 5.28 -25.04
N ASN A 219 2.24 5.98 -24.74
CA ASN A 219 2.25 7.42 -24.53
C ASN A 219 2.72 7.84 -23.13
N GLY A 220 3.09 6.90 -22.26
CA GLY A 220 3.59 7.17 -20.92
C GLY A 220 2.51 7.41 -19.85
N VAL A 221 1.22 7.33 -20.19
CA VAL A 221 0.12 7.52 -19.22
C VAL A 221 0.15 6.45 -18.13
N VAL A 222 -0.06 6.91 -16.89
CA VAL A 222 -0.04 6.05 -15.68
C VAL A 222 -1.31 6.11 -14.86
N SER A 223 -2.04 7.24 -14.89
CA SER A 223 -3.27 7.46 -14.15
C SER A 223 -4.03 8.69 -14.66
N ILE A 224 -5.18 9.01 -14.05
CA ILE A 224 -5.96 10.21 -14.31
C ILE A 224 -5.70 11.21 -13.17
N ALA A 225 -5.16 12.38 -13.50
CA ALA A 225 -4.89 13.46 -12.55
C ALA A 225 -6.13 14.30 -12.24
N ALA A 226 -6.93 14.61 -13.26
CA ALA A 226 -8.08 15.48 -13.06
C ALA A 226 -9.17 15.32 -14.12
N ILE A 227 -10.39 15.66 -13.71
CA ILE A 227 -11.52 15.93 -14.62
C ILE A 227 -11.72 17.44 -14.68
N ARG A 228 -11.81 18.00 -15.89
CA ARG A 228 -12.17 19.42 -16.07
C ARG A 228 -13.54 19.55 -16.70
N MET A 229 -14.39 20.34 -16.06
CA MET A 229 -15.73 20.63 -16.54
C MET A 229 -15.98 22.13 -16.64
N VAL A 230 -16.89 22.45 -17.56
CA VAL A 230 -17.43 23.79 -17.73
C VAL A 230 -18.85 23.83 -17.19
N VAL A 231 -19.17 24.89 -16.46
CA VAL A 231 -20.51 25.17 -15.93
C VAL A 231 -20.96 26.57 -16.35
N ALA A 232 -22.27 26.78 -16.36
CA ALA A 232 -22.85 28.09 -16.63
C ALA A 232 -22.80 29.01 -15.40
N ASP A 233 -22.96 28.41 -14.22
CA ASP A 233 -22.99 29.08 -12.92
C ASP A 233 -21.97 28.38 -12.01
N LEU A 234 -20.90 29.10 -11.65
CA LEU A 234 -19.81 28.55 -10.86
C LEU A 234 -20.18 28.43 -9.39
N GLU A 235 -20.93 29.41 -8.86
CA GLU A 235 -21.33 29.46 -7.46
C GLU A 235 -22.32 28.33 -7.15
N ALA A 236 -23.32 28.14 -8.00
CA ALA A 236 -24.26 27.02 -7.84
C ALA A 236 -23.56 25.65 -7.93
N ALA A 237 -22.62 25.49 -8.86
CA ALA A 237 -21.87 24.24 -8.99
C ALA A 237 -20.92 24.00 -7.81
N HIS A 238 -20.27 25.06 -7.32
CA HIS A 238 -19.44 25.03 -6.12
C HIS A 238 -20.24 24.49 -4.92
N ASP A 239 -21.39 25.12 -4.64
CA ASP A 239 -22.24 24.77 -3.51
C ASP A 239 -22.73 23.32 -3.59
N GLU A 240 -23.03 22.82 -4.79
CA GLU A 240 -23.41 21.42 -5.00
C GLU A 240 -22.27 20.45 -4.65
N PHE A 241 -21.04 20.73 -5.06
CA PHE A 241 -19.90 19.86 -4.78
C PHE A 241 -19.46 19.91 -3.31
N GLU A 242 -19.49 21.09 -2.69
CA GLU A 242 -19.22 21.23 -1.25
C GLU A 242 -20.29 20.49 -0.43
N LYS A 243 -21.57 20.67 -0.76
CA LYS A 243 -22.71 19.98 -0.13
C LYS A 243 -22.66 18.46 -0.30
N MET A 244 -22.13 17.97 -1.42
CA MET A 244 -21.86 16.55 -1.63
C MET A 244 -20.79 16.01 -0.65
N GLY A 245 -19.87 16.87 -0.23
CA GLY A 245 -18.78 16.58 0.69
C GLY A 245 -17.41 16.52 0.05
N LEU A 246 -17.21 17.15 -1.12
CA LEU A 246 -15.87 17.35 -1.67
C LEU A 246 -15.14 18.49 -0.94
N GLU A 247 -13.84 18.32 -0.72
CA GLU A 247 -12.99 19.34 -0.09
C GLU A 247 -12.50 20.32 -1.15
N GLU A 248 -12.83 21.61 -1.00
CA GLU A 248 -12.26 22.67 -1.83
C GLU A 248 -10.75 22.81 -1.56
N LEU A 249 -9.98 22.94 -2.63
CA LEU A 249 -8.53 23.18 -2.58
C LEU A 249 -8.20 24.65 -2.81
N GLU A 250 -8.77 25.22 -3.87
CA GLU A 250 -8.46 26.57 -4.37
C GLU A 250 -9.55 27.02 -5.35
N GLY A 251 -9.90 28.30 -5.35
CA GLY A 251 -10.82 28.88 -6.30
C GLY A 251 -10.68 30.39 -6.49
N ASN A 252 -11.31 30.89 -7.55
CA ASN A 252 -11.57 32.30 -7.82
C ASN A 252 -12.83 32.45 -8.67
N ASP A 253 -13.13 33.68 -9.10
CA ASP A 253 -14.34 34.02 -9.88
C ASP A 253 -14.54 33.19 -11.17
N ASN A 254 -13.49 32.54 -11.70
CA ASN A 254 -13.55 31.79 -12.96
C ASN A 254 -13.39 30.27 -12.79
N TYR A 255 -12.88 29.79 -11.65
CA TYR A 255 -12.73 28.35 -11.44
C TYR A 255 -12.69 27.99 -9.95
N VAL A 256 -13.02 26.74 -9.65
CA VAL A 256 -12.77 26.11 -8.35
C VAL A 256 -12.25 24.69 -8.53
N ARG A 257 -11.38 24.27 -7.62
CA ARG A 257 -10.76 22.94 -7.57
C ARG A 257 -11.21 22.19 -6.32
N PHE A 258 -11.64 20.96 -6.52
CA PHE A 258 -11.99 20.04 -5.45
C PHE A 258 -11.06 18.85 -5.43
N LYS A 259 -10.76 18.38 -4.22
CA LYS A 259 -10.05 17.11 -4.01
C LYS A 259 -11.02 15.94 -4.11
N ILE A 260 -10.67 14.94 -4.92
CA ILE A 260 -11.43 13.68 -5.02
C ILE A 260 -10.83 12.66 -4.03
N ALA A 261 -9.62 12.19 -4.33
CA ALA A 261 -8.81 11.31 -3.49
C ALA A 261 -7.35 11.37 -3.97
N HIS A 262 -6.38 11.06 -3.10
CA HIS A 262 -4.95 11.08 -3.46
C HIS A 262 -4.54 12.41 -4.12
N ASN A 263 -4.01 12.33 -5.34
CA ASN A 263 -3.63 13.46 -6.20
C ASN A 263 -4.66 13.72 -7.31
N GLN A 264 -5.87 13.17 -7.19
CA GLN A 264 -6.95 13.33 -8.16
C GLN A 264 -7.83 14.54 -7.82
N GLU A 265 -8.12 15.34 -8.83
CA GLU A 265 -8.83 16.61 -8.67
C GLU A 265 -10.02 16.74 -9.62
N LEU A 266 -10.97 17.57 -9.22
CA LEU A 266 -12.06 18.04 -10.06
C LEU A 266 -11.94 19.55 -10.26
N TYR A 267 -11.86 19.99 -11.50
CA TYR A 267 -11.83 21.40 -11.88
C TYR A 267 -13.19 21.80 -12.43
N VAL A 268 -13.83 22.76 -11.77
CA VAL A 268 -15.08 23.36 -12.22
C VAL A 268 -14.74 24.76 -12.70
N THR A 269 -15.08 25.08 -13.94
CA THR A 269 -14.69 26.35 -14.58
C THR A 269 -15.89 27.04 -15.20
N ALA A 270 -16.00 28.35 -15.04
CA ALA A 270 -16.92 29.19 -15.79
C ALA A 270 -16.21 29.87 -16.97
N PRO A 271 -16.91 30.15 -18.08
CA PRO A 271 -16.35 30.95 -19.16
C PRO A 271 -15.93 32.34 -18.69
N LYS A 272 -14.77 32.81 -19.15
CA LYS A 272 -14.23 34.16 -18.86
C LYS A 272 -14.92 35.24 -19.69
N SER A 273 -15.44 34.87 -20.87
CA SER A 273 -16.19 35.79 -21.74
C SER A 273 -17.19 35.04 -22.62
N PRO A 274 -18.26 35.70 -23.11
CA PRO A 274 -19.31 35.06 -23.94
C PRO A 274 -18.84 34.42 -25.25
N ASN A 275 -17.61 34.76 -25.69
CA ASN A 275 -17.04 34.37 -26.98
C ASN A 275 -15.81 33.46 -26.86
N ASP A 276 -15.37 33.13 -25.65
CA ASP A 276 -14.27 32.20 -25.45
C ASP A 276 -14.64 30.74 -25.82
N GLU A 277 -13.65 29.86 -25.79
CA GLU A 277 -13.86 28.47 -26.18
C GLU A 277 -14.79 27.71 -25.23
N LEU A 278 -14.74 28.00 -23.92
CA LEU A 278 -15.59 27.35 -22.92
C LEU A 278 -17.04 27.76 -23.10
N SER A 279 -17.31 29.04 -23.40
CA SER A 279 -18.63 29.53 -23.80
C SER A 279 -19.18 28.79 -25.02
N LYS A 280 -18.34 28.50 -26.03
CA LYS A 280 -18.75 27.74 -27.22
C LYS A 280 -19.05 26.28 -26.89
N ILE A 281 -18.26 25.66 -26.03
CA ILE A 281 -18.49 24.29 -25.54
C ILE A 281 -19.81 24.24 -24.76
N LEU A 282 -20.01 25.17 -23.83
CA LEU A 282 -21.22 25.26 -23.01
C LEU A 282 -22.48 25.45 -23.87
N LYS A 283 -22.43 26.31 -24.90
CA LYS A 283 -23.55 26.51 -25.86
C LYS A 283 -23.85 25.26 -26.69
N THR A 284 -22.82 24.50 -27.07
CA THR A 284 -22.97 23.33 -27.95
C THR A 284 -23.38 22.07 -27.18
N ASN A 285 -22.70 21.81 -26.06
CA ASN A 285 -22.74 20.55 -25.32
C ASN A 285 -23.43 20.67 -23.95
N GLY A 286 -23.74 21.88 -23.49
CA GLY A 286 -24.20 22.12 -22.12
C GLY A 286 -23.06 22.02 -21.09
N PRO A 287 -23.38 22.20 -19.79
CA PRO A 287 -22.43 21.96 -18.71
C PRO A 287 -21.91 20.52 -18.73
N GLY A 288 -20.63 20.32 -18.46
CA GLY A 288 -20.05 18.98 -18.44
C GLY A 288 -18.56 18.94 -18.69
N VAL A 289 -18.04 17.71 -18.79
CA VAL A 289 -16.61 17.44 -18.96
C VAL A 289 -16.15 17.89 -20.35
N TYR A 290 -15.14 18.77 -20.38
CA TYR A 290 -14.51 19.20 -21.62
C TYR A 290 -13.07 18.66 -21.75
N SER A 291 -12.42 18.31 -20.63
CA SER A 291 -11.07 17.75 -20.64
C SER A 291 -10.85 16.67 -19.58
N ILE A 292 -10.03 15.70 -19.92
CA ILE A 292 -9.49 14.68 -19.01
C ILE A 292 -7.98 14.92 -18.94
N CYS A 293 -7.46 15.10 -17.73
CA CYS A 293 -6.04 15.29 -17.47
C CYS A 293 -5.43 13.97 -16.97
N PHE A 294 -4.42 13.48 -17.68
CA PHE A 294 -3.70 12.26 -17.38
C PHE A 294 -2.35 12.58 -16.75
N THR A 295 -1.96 11.76 -15.79
CA THR A 295 -0.59 11.72 -15.31
C THR A 295 0.24 10.87 -16.26
N ILE A 296 1.44 11.35 -16.61
CA ILE A 296 2.42 10.66 -17.44
C ILE A 296 3.77 10.53 -16.74
N ASN A 297 4.54 9.53 -17.12
CA ASN A 297 5.85 9.27 -16.54
C ASN A 297 6.97 10.24 -16.99
N ASN A 298 6.89 10.76 -18.22
CA ASN A 298 7.90 11.63 -18.79
C ASN A 298 7.31 12.48 -19.92
N LEU A 299 7.21 13.80 -19.70
CA LEU A 299 6.60 14.72 -20.66
C LEU A 299 7.30 14.75 -22.02
N LYS A 300 8.63 14.65 -22.03
CA LYS A 300 9.43 14.72 -23.27
C LYS A 300 9.23 13.46 -24.11
N GLU A 301 9.20 12.29 -23.49
CA GLU A 301 8.95 11.02 -24.19
C GLU A 301 7.52 10.97 -24.75
N THR A 302 6.52 11.35 -23.96
CA THR A 302 5.13 11.47 -24.42
C THR A 302 5.01 12.42 -25.61
N GLN A 303 5.63 13.60 -25.53
CA GLN A 303 5.64 14.56 -26.62
C GLN A 303 6.27 13.98 -27.89
N ASN A 304 7.43 13.31 -27.76
CA ASN A 304 8.13 12.71 -28.88
C ASN A 304 7.33 11.57 -29.52
N PHE A 305 6.62 10.77 -28.72
CA PHE A 305 5.72 9.74 -29.22
C PHE A 305 4.57 10.36 -30.03
N LEU A 306 3.86 11.32 -29.45
CA LEU A 306 2.68 11.92 -30.08
C LEU A 306 3.04 12.73 -31.34
N LYS A 307 4.17 13.44 -31.37
CA LYS A 307 4.65 14.18 -32.56
C LYS A 307 4.89 13.30 -33.78
N LYS A 308 5.17 12.00 -33.60
CA LYS A 308 5.33 11.05 -34.71
C LYS A 308 3.99 10.62 -35.33
N LYS A 309 2.89 10.82 -34.60
CA LYS A 309 1.56 10.29 -34.94
C LYS A 309 0.52 11.38 -35.21
N LEU A 310 0.70 12.57 -34.64
CA LEU A 310 -0.22 13.69 -34.73
C LEU A 310 0.40 14.87 -35.49
N ALA A 311 -0.45 15.65 -36.16
CA ALA A 311 -0.07 16.91 -36.78
C ALA A 311 0.37 17.93 -35.72
N ALA A 312 1.27 18.86 -36.08
CA ALA A 312 1.80 19.86 -35.13
C ALA A 312 0.70 20.74 -34.51
N ASN A 313 -0.35 21.06 -35.26
CA ASN A 313 -1.49 21.86 -34.78
C ASN A 313 -2.51 21.06 -33.94
N ALA A 314 -2.30 19.76 -33.76
CA ALA A 314 -3.15 18.93 -32.91
C ALA A 314 -2.83 19.09 -31.42
N MET A 315 -1.64 19.63 -31.10
CA MET A 315 -1.12 19.69 -29.74
C MET A 315 -0.70 21.10 -29.35
N VAL A 316 -0.93 21.45 -28.09
CA VAL A 316 -0.47 22.69 -27.47
C VAL A 316 0.41 22.35 -26.28
N MET A 317 1.57 23.00 -26.20
CA MET A 317 2.49 22.88 -25.07
C MET A 317 2.33 24.08 -24.15
N ASP A 318 2.16 23.83 -22.85
CA ASP A 318 2.32 24.85 -21.83
C ASP A 318 3.69 24.66 -21.17
N THR A 319 4.61 25.58 -21.43
CA THR A 319 5.98 25.54 -20.89
C THR A 319 6.04 25.94 -19.42
N VAL A 320 5.05 26.70 -18.94
CA VAL A 320 4.97 27.18 -17.55
C VAL A 320 4.40 26.07 -16.67
N GLN A 321 3.27 25.50 -17.07
CA GLN A 321 2.60 24.41 -16.36
C GLN A 321 3.23 23.04 -16.64
N LYS A 322 4.18 22.97 -17.59
CA LYS A 322 4.80 21.72 -18.05
C LYS A 322 3.76 20.66 -18.40
N SER A 323 2.80 21.06 -19.23
CA SER A 323 1.73 20.20 -19.68
C SER A 323 1.70 20.12 -21.21
N LEU A 324 1.16 19.02 -21.71
CA LEU A 324 0.86 18.81 -23.12
C LEU A 324 -0.64 18.63 -23.27
N THR A 325 -1.24 19.29 -24.25
CA THR A 325 -2.67 19.22 -24.52
C THR A 325 -2.92 18.73 -25.93
N ILE A 326 -3.72 17.69 -26.11
CA ILE A 326 -4.30 17.31 -27.40
C ILE A 326 -5.67 17.97 -27.53
N LEU A 327 -5.83 18.79 -28.57
CA LEU A 327 -7.06 19.55 -28.78
C LEU A 327 -8.24 18.63 -29.09
N LYS A 328 -9.44 18.99 -28.62
CA LYS A 328 -10.67 18.17 -28.74
C LYS A 328 -10.98 17.66 -30.16
N LYS A 329 -10.62 18.42 -31.19
CA LYS A 329 -10.78 18.03 -32.62
C LYS A 329 -10.03 16.73 -32.96
N TYR A 330 -8.96 16.44 -32.25
CA TYR A 330 -8.08 15.28 -32.45
C TYR A 330 -8.25 14.22 -31.34
N ALA A 331 -9.26 14.37 -30.48
CA ALA A 331 -9.49 13.50 -29.34
C ALA A 331 -10.98 13.23 -29.12
N TYR A 332 -11.70 12.96 -30.20
CA TYR A 332 -13.12 12.56 -30.16
C TYR A 332 -14.04 13.55 -29.42
N GLY A 333 -13.73 14.85 -29.50
CA GLY A 333 -14.55 15.92 -28.95
C GLY A 333 -14.27 16.27 -27.48
N VAL A 334 -13.29 15.60 -26.85
CA VAL A 334 -12.85 15.88 -25.47
C VAL A 334 -11.35 16.19 -25.50
N GLN A 335 -10.91 17.23 -24.81
CA GLN A 335 -9.50 17.58 -24.73
C GLN A 335 -8.74 16.60 -23.82
N LEU A 336 -7.55 16.17 -24.22
CA LEU A 336 -6.70 15.31 -23.38
C LEU A 336 -5.49 16.11 -22.94
N GLU A 337 -5.33 16.27 -21.64
CA GLU A 337 -4.17 16.93 -21.04
C GLU A 337 -3.24 15.89 -20.43
N PHE A 338 -1.94 16.17 -20.45
CA PHE A 338 -0.91 15.30 -19.92
C PHE A 338 0.02 16.11 -19.03
N VAL A 339 0.14 15.70 -17.78
CA VAL A 339 1.00 16.32 -16.75
C VAL A 339 1.96 15.27 -16.21
N GLU A 340 3.21 15.66 -15.98
CA GLU A 340 4.22 14.72 -15.47
C GLU A 340 3.94 14.35 -14.00
N GLU A 341 4.12 13.08 -13.67
CA GLU A 341 3.97 12.58 -12.30
C GLU A 341 4.90 13.31 -11.33
N SER A 342 4.50 13.38 -10.06
CA SER A 342 5.33 14.02 -9.06
C SER A 342 6.67 13.27 -8.88
N LYS A 343 7.73 13.99 -8.50
CA LYS A 343 9.03 13.36 -8.19
C LYS A 343 8.91 12.23 -7.15
N HIS A 344 7.96 12.38 -6.21
CA HIS A 344 7.68 11.39 -5.19
C HIS A 344 7.10 10.10 -5.79
N GLU A 345 6.07 10.20 -6.63
CA GLU A 345 5.47 9.05 -7.31
C GLU A 345 6.46 8.36 -8.25
N ALA A 346 7.21 9.13 -9.04
CA ALA A 346 8.26 8.59 -9.91
C ALA A 346 9.33 7.81 -9.11
N THR A 347 9.68 8.29 -7.92
CA THR A 347 10.65 7.64 -7.04
C THR A 347 10.08 6.36 -6.44
N LEU A 348 8.83 6.37 -5.96
CA LEU A 348 8.16 5.16 -5.48
C LEU A 348 8.04 4.12 -6.60
N ALA A 349 7.60 4.52 -7.80
CA ALA A 349 7.49 3.63 -8.94
C ALA A 349 8.83 2.95 -9.24
N ARG A 350 9.95 3.70 -9.20
CA ARG A 350 11.29 3.14 -9.39
C ARG A 350 11.72 2.22 -8.25
N ILE A 351 11.41 2.54 -7.00
CA ILE A 351 11.72 1.69 -5.83
C ILE A 351 11.07 0.31 -5.97
N TYR A 352 9.82 0.25 -6.42
CA TYR A 352 9.08 -1.02 -6.53
C TYR A 352 9.13 -1.65 -7.93
N ASP A 353 9.91 -1.09 -8.86
CA ASP A 353 10.16 -1.68 -10.19
C ASP A 353 11.21 -2.79 -10.11
N PHE A 354 10.79 -3.96 -9.60
CA PHE A 354 11.58 -5.18 -9.55
C PHE A 354 10.75 -6.40 -10.00
N ASN A 355 11.39 -7.32 -10.72
CA ASN A 355 10.84 -8.62 -11.12
C ASN A 355 11.90 -9.71 -10.94
N ASP A 356 11.50 -10.96 -10.75
CA ASP A 356 12.38 -12.04 -10.26
C ASP A 356 13.51 -12.43 -11.21
N THR A 357 13.38 -12.06 -12.47
CA THR A 357 14.29 -12.48 -13.53
C THR A 357 15.34 -11.41 -13.86
N THR A 358 15.14 -10.16 -13.43
CA THR A 358 16.06 -9.05 -13.71
C THR A 358 16.69 -8.49 -12.45
N LYS A 359 17.99 -8.17 -12.50
CA LYS A 359 18.71 -7.46 -11.42
C LYS A 359 17.93 -6.24 -10.91
N MET A 360 17.92 -6.04 -9.59
CA MET A 360 17.26 -4.88 -8.99
C MET A 360 17.94 -3.57 -9.40
N ASN A 361 17.14 -2.52 -9.58
CA ASN A 361 17.67 -1.19 -9.83
C ASN A 361 18.22 -0.55 -8.54
N ALA A 362 19.07 0.48 -8.69
CA ALA A 362 19.75 1.11 -7.56
C ALA A 362 18.79 1.72 -6.51
N SER A 363 17.63 2.23 -6.92
CA SER A 363 16.63 2.79 -5.99
C SER A 363 15.98 1.69 -5.16
N SER A 364 15.62 0.56 -5.78
CA SER A 364 15.12 -0.63 -5.09
C SER A 364 16.14 -1.16 -4.07
N VAL A 365 17.40 -1.33 -4.49
CA VAL A 365 18.48 -1.82 -3.62
C VAL A 365 18.71 -0.89 -2.44
N TRP A 366 18.82 0.42 -2.70
CA TRP A 366 19.04 1.41 -1.65
C TRP A 366 17.91 1.42 -0.62
N TYR A 367 16.66 1.41 -1.08
CA TYR A 367 15.50 1.44 -0.18
C TYR A 367 15.38 0.14 0.63
N ALA A 368 15.53 -1.02 -0.01
CA ALA A 368 15.51 -2.32 0.68
C ALA A 368 16.62 -2.45 1.74
N ALA A 369 17.84 -2.00 1.42
CA ALA A 369 18.95 -1.99 2.37
C ALA A 369 18.67 -1.06 3.58
N ASN A 370 17.96 0.06 3.38
CA ASN A 370 17.54 0.94 4.48
C ASN A 370 16.43 0.31 5.33
N LEU A 371 15.46 -0.38 4.72
CA LEU A 371 14.47 -1.18 5.47
C LEU A 371 15.18 -2.23 6.34
N TYR A 372 16.11 -2.99 5.75
CA TYR A 372 16.91 -3.98 6.47
C TYR A 372 17.67 -3.35 7.64
N LYS A 373 18.39 -2.25 7.38
CA LYS A 373 19.17 -1.54 8.40
C LYS A 373 18.28 -1.05 9.55
N LYS A 374 17.10 -0.54 9.24
CA LYS A 374 16.16 0.01 10.24
C LYS A 374 15.46 -1.09 11.05
N TYR A 375 15.04 -2.18 10.42
CA TYR A 375 14.12 -3.16 11.02
C TYR A 375 14.70 -4.55 11.25
N CYS A 376 15.85 -4.92 10.70
CA CYS A 376 16.36 -6.29 10.78
C CYS A 376 17.79 -6.37 11.31
N ALA A 377 18.63 -5.38 10.98
CA ALA A 377 20.07 -5.39 11.27
C ALA A 377 20.41 -5.44 12.77
N LEU A 378 19.51 -4.97 13.64
CA LEU A 378 19.69 -5.06 15.09
C LEU A 378 19.90 -6.51 15.55
N CYS A 379 19.10 -7.44 15.00
CA CYS A 379 19.18 -8.86 15.37
C CYS A 379 20.04 -9.66 14.40
N HIS A 380 19.90 -9.42 13.09
CA HIS A 380 20.58 -10.21 12.06
C HIS A 380 21.97 -9.67 11.67
N GLY A 381 22.43 -8.59 12.32
CA GLY A 381 23.71 -7.95 12.05
C GLY A 381 23.67 -7.01 10.83
N LYS A 382 24.55 -6.01 10.80
CA LYS A 382 24.58 -4.98 9.74
C LYS A 382 24.76 -5.56 8.34
N ASP A 383 25.46 -6.68 8.24
CA ASP A 383 25.80 -7.32 6.98
C ASP A 383 25.10 -8.69 6.83
N ARG A 384 23.99 -8.92 7.54
CA ARG A 384 23.17 -10.15 7.49
C ARG A 384 23.84 -11.40 8.07
N GLN A 385 24.96 -11.25 8.76
CA GLN A 385 25.76 -12.37 9.24
C GLN A 385 25.05 -13.23 10.31
N GLY A 386 23.99 -12.74 10.93
CA GLY A 386 23.31 -13.38 12.05
C GLY A 386 24.05 -13.22 13.37
N TYR A 387 23.51 -13.82 14.42
CA TYR A 387 24.09 -13.96 15.76
C TYR A 387 24.42 -12.64 16.47
N ALA A 388 23.93 -11.50 15.97
CA ALA A 388 24.14 -10.19 16.60
C ALA A 388 23.29 -10.05 17.87
N ALA A 389 22.10 -10.64 17.90
CA ALA A 389 21.28 -10.78 19.10
C ALA A 389 20.53 -12.12 19.11
N ASP A 390 20.49 -12.78 20.27
CA ASP A 390 19.62 -13.95 20.56
C ASP A 390 19.70 -15.09 19.55
N HIS A 391 20.92 -15.39 19.09
CA HIS A 391 21.16 -16.42 18.06
C HIS A 391 20.32 -16.25 16.78
N ALA A 392 19.90 -15.02 16.46
CA ALA A 392 19.15 -14.72 15.25
C ALA A 392 19.91 -15.27 14.02
N PRO A 393 19.25 -16.02 13.13
CA PRO A 393 19.96 -16.75 12.08
C PRO A 393 20.61 -15.82 11.07
N SER A 394 21.69 -16.30 10.44
CA SER A 394 22.31 -15.65 9.29
C SER A 394 21.34 -15.57 8.11
N LEU A 395 21.31 -14.41 7.46
CA LEU A 395 20.57 -14.15 6.22
C LEU A 395 21.54 -13.99 5.02
N ARG A 396 22.78 -14.52 5.15
CA ARG A 396 23.76 -14.61 4.06
C ARG A 396 23.72 -15.92 3.28
N SER A 397 23.19 -16.98 3.87
CA SER A 397 23.16 -18.32 3.24
C SER A 397 22.41 -18.26 1.92
N HIS A 398 23.12 -18.51 0.82
CA HIS A 398 22.54 -18.71 -0.50
C HIS A 398 21.61 -19.93 -0.48
N ALA A 399 21.94 -21.03 0.21
CA ALA A 399 21.02 -22.17 0.37
C ALA A 399 19.68 -21.76 1.00
N LEU A 400 19.69 -20.88 2.02
CA LEU A 400 18.48 -20.33 2.63
C LEU A 400 17.69 -19.53 1.60
N LEU A 401 18.32 -18.57 0.95
CA LEU A 401 17.57 -17.62 0.14
C LEU A 401 17.13 -18.20 -1.20
N ALA A 402 17.95 -19.08 -1.81
CA ALA A 402 17.59 -19.75 -3.04
C ALA A 402 16.36 -20.67 -2.89
N THR A 403 16.07 -21.14 -1.67
CA THR A 403 14.90 -21.99 -1.36
C THR A 403 13.67 -21.20 -0.91
N THR A 404 13.72 -19.86 -0.91
CA THR A 404 12.60 -19.00 -0.47
C THR A 404 11.73 -18.48 -1.61
N MET A 405 12.21 -18.56 -2.86
CA MET A 405 11.57 -17.86 -3.99
C MET A 405 10.62 -18.73 -4.82
N GLU A 406 10.77 -20.06 -4.88
CA GLU A 406 9.99 -20.90 -5.79
C GLU A 406 9.45 -22.18 -5.11
N PRO A 407 8.12 -22.44 -5.15
CA PRO A 407 7.06 -21.63 -5.80
C PRO A 407 6.59 -20.43 -4.95
N ARG A 408 6.53 -19.23 -5.57
CA ARG A 408 6.10 -17.98 -4.92
C ARG A 408 4.65 -17.97 -4.43
N ALA A 409 3.76 -18.61 -5.19
CA ALA A 409 2.31 -18.46 -5.02
C ALA A 409 1.74 -19.20 -3.81
N SER A 410 2.54 -19.92 -3.02
CA SER A 410 1.99 -20.81 -1.98
C SER A 410 2.82 -20.93 -0.70
N TYR A 411 4.14 -20.72 -0.70
CA TYR A 411 4.99 -21.05 0.46
C TYR A 411 6.26 -20.20 0.61
N ASN A 412 6.15 -18.87 0.65
CA ASN A 412 7.29 -18.05 1.06
C ASN A 412 7.37 -18.00 2.60
N PHE A 413 7.93 -19.05 3.22
CA PHE A 413 8.06 -19.12 4.69
C PHE A 413 8.83 -17.90 5.27
N LEU A 414 9.70 -17.26 4.47
CA LEU A 414 10.44 -16.08 4.90
C LEU A 414 9.53 -14.85 4.96
N ALA A 415 8.63 -14.67 3.98
CA ALA A 415 7.58 -13.66 4.04
C ALA A 415 6.73 -13.86 5.30
N HIS A 416 6.22 -15.07 5.54
CA HIS A 416 5.45 -15.36 6.75
C HIS A 416 6.24 -15.16 8.05
N THR A 417 7.54 -15.47 8.05
CA THR A 417 8.43 -15.20 9.20
C THR A 417 8.52 -13.70 9.48
N ILE A 418 8.57 -12.84 8.45
CA ILE A 418 8.61 -11.38 8.61
C ILE A 418 7.22 -10.84 8.98
N GLU A 419 6.16 -11.33 8.34
CA GLU A 419 4.79 -10.88 8.55
C GLU A 419 4.31 -11.16 9.96
N TYR A 420 4.38 -12.43 10.38
CA TYR A 420 3.75 -12.93 11.60
C TYR A 420 4.74 -13.18 12.74
N GLY A 421 6.05 -13.14 12.45
CA GLY A 421 7.08 -13.53 13.41
C GLY A 421 7.09 -15.04 13.66
N ARG A 422 7.84 -15.46 14.68
CA ARG A 422 7.89 -16.83 15.20
C ARG A 422 7.50 -16.82 16.67
N SER A 423 6.28 -17.24 16.98
CA SER A 423 5.79 -17.29 18.36
C SER A 423 6.77 -18.06 19.27
N GLY A 424 7.00 -17.52 20.47
CA GLY A 424 7.95 -18.07 21.45
C GLY A 424 9.43 -17.76 21.18
N THR A 425 9.76 -16.95 20.16
CA THR A 425 11.14 -16.49 19.89
C THR A 425 11.23 -14.96 19.83
N ALA A 426 12.44 -14.41 19.71
CA ALA A 426 12.63 -12.97 19.56
C ALA A 426 12.23 -12.40 18.19
N MET A 427 11.92 -13.26 17.20
CA MET A 427 11.45 -12.80 15.89
C MET A 427 9.97 -12.42 15.96
N GLY A 428 9.70 -11.16 16.31
CA GLY A 428 8.33 -10.62 16.31
C GLY A 428 7.78 -10.35 14.90
N PRO A 429 6.46 -10.15 14.77
CA PRO A 429 5.82 -9.67 13.54
C PRO A 429 6.27 -8.25 13.13
N TYR A 430 6.36 -8.03 11.82
CA TYR A 430 6.66 -6.72 11.20
C TYR A 430 5.63 -6.29 10.15
N ALA A 431 4.67 -7.12 9.77
CA ALA A 431 3.62 -6.71 8.84
C ALA A 431 2.72 -5.62 9.46
N LYS A 432 2.36 -4.63 8.65
CA LYS A 432 1.51 -3.49 9.04
C LYS A 432 0.11 -3.93 9.47
N ASN A 433 -0.45 -4.93 8.79
CA ASN A 433 -1.72 -5.53 9.17
C ASN A 433 -1.65 -6.33 10.50
N GLN A 434 -0.45 -6.61 11.02
CA GLN A 434 -0.23 -7.16 12.36
C GLN A 434 0.19 -6.09 13.39
N GLY A 435 0.25 -4.81 13.00
CA GLY A 435 0.71 -3.69 13.84
C GLY A 435 2.19 -3.33 13.69
N GLY A 436 2.88 -3.94 12.72
CA GLY A 436 4.29 -3.65 12.40
C GLY A 436 4.46 -2.49 11.41
N PRO A 437 5.71 -2.19 10.98
CA PRO A 437 5.99 -1.03 10.13
C PRO A 437 6.00 -1.34 8.62
N LEU A 438 5.96 -2.60 8.19
CA LEU A 438 6.18 -3.00 6.79
C LEU A 438 4.87 -3.45 6.13
N ASP A 439 4.55 -2.97 4.93
CA ASP A 439 3.51 -3.61 4.12
C ASP A 439 4.06 -4.73 3.24
N GLY A 440 3.17 -5.47 2.56
CA GLY A 440 3.56 -6.61 1.73
C GLY A 440 4.55 -6.25 0.62
N ALA A 441 4.43 -5.05 0.03
CA ALA A 441 5.37 -4.60 -1.00
C ALA A 441 6.78 -4.34 -0.42
N ASP A 442 6.87 -3.79 0.79
CA ASP A 442 8.15 -3.64 1.51
C ASP A 442 8.78 -5.00 1.83
N ILE A 443 7.98 -5.99 2.27
CA ILE A 443 8.44 -7.34 2.62
C ILE A 443 8.96 -8.07 1.37
N GLU A 444 8.22 -8.05 0.27
CA GLU A 444 8.64 -8.67 -1.00
C GLU A 444 9.92 -8.03 -1.55
N LEU A 445 10.00 -6.70 -1.51
CA LEU A 445 11.19 -5.97 -1.91
C LEU A 445 12.40 -6.33 -1.05
N LEU A 446 12.21 -6.46 0.27
CA LEU A 446 13.26 -6.84 1.21
C LEU A 446 13.75 -8.28 0.95
N ILE A 447 12.84 -9.24 0.80
CA ILE A 447 13.19 -10.64 0.49
C ILE A 447 13.94 -10.72 -0.82
N ARG A 448 13.49 -9.97 -1.83
CA ARG A 448 14.16 -9.93 -3.11
C ARG A 448 15.58 -9.38 -3.00
N TRP A 449 15.77 -8.29 -2.28
CA TRP A 449 17.10 -7.73 -2.02
C TRP A 449 17.99 -8.70 -1.26
N LEU A 450 17.46 -9.40 -0.26
CA LEU A 450 18.19 -10.44 0.46
C LEU A 450 18.70 -11.50 -0.52
N CYS A 451 17.85 -12.01 -1.41
CA CYS A 451 18.20 -13.03 -2.41
C CYS A 451 19.32 -12.56 -3.34
N GLU A 452 19.21 -11.37 -3.93
CA GLU A 452 20.25 -10.81 -4.78
C GLU A 452 21.57 -10.61 -4.01
N ALA A 453 21.48 -10.11 -2.77
CA ALA A 453 22.64 -9.90 -1.92
C ALA A 453 23.28 -11.21 -1.41
N ALA A 454 22.57 -12.34 -1.45
CA ALA A 454 23.13 -13.68 -1.22
C ALA A 454 23.66 -14.34 -2.51
N GLY A 455 23.62 -13.63 -3.65
CA GLY A 455 24.10 -14.14 -4.93
C GLY A 455 23.16 -15.14 -5.60
N VAL A 456 21.88 -15.18 -5.22
CA VAL A 456 20.90 -16.08 -5.83
C VAL A 456 20.63 -15.64 -7.26
N LYS A 457 21.19 -16.39 -8.23
CA LYS A 457 20.95 -16.17 -9.67
C LYS A 457 19.71 -16.90 -10.18
N LYS A 458 19.46 -18.09 -9.63
CA LYS A 458 18.32 -18.95 -9.98
C LYS A 458 17.78 -19.58 -8.69
N PRO A 459 16.48 -19.42 -8.39
CA PRO A 459 15.86 -20.12 -7.27
C PRO A 459 15.97 -21.64 -7.41
N VAL A 460 16.05 -22.32 -6.26
CA VAL A 460 15.86 -23.76 -6.16
C VAL A 460 14.36 -24.02 -6.23
N LYS A 461 13.92 -24.75 -7.25
CA LYS A 461 12.53 -25.19 -7.35
C LYS A 461 12.29 -26.33 -6.36
N LEU A 462 11.40 -26.10 -5.41
CA LEU A 462 11.01 -27.10 -4.42
C LEU A 462 9.72 -27.82 -4.84
N ASP A 463 9.69 -29.13 -4.58
CA ASP A 463 8.48 -29.94 -4.74
C ASP A 463 7.48 -29.63 -3.61
N LEU A 464 6.20 -29.72 -3.92
CA LEU A 464 5.10 -29.57 -2.96
C LEU A 464 4.56 -30.92 -2.47
N GLU A 465 4.97 -32.01 -3.11
CA GLU A 465 4.58 -33.36 -2.68
C GLU A 465 5.13 -33.68 -1.28
N PRO A 466 4.33 -34.31 -0.40
CA PRO A 466 4.80 -34.75 0.90
C PRO A 466 5.97 -35.73 0.79
N ILE A 467 6.94 -35.60 1.69
CA ILE A 467 8.06 -36.56 1.77
C ILE A 467 7.71 -37.66 2.78
N LEU A 468 7.49 -38.87 2.28
CA LEU A 468 7.18 -40.04 3.10
C LEU A 468 8.47 -40.59 3.77
N GLY A 469 8.36 -40.94 5.05
CA GLY A 469 9.46 -41.51 5.84
C GLY A 469 8.97 -42.09 7.17
N ASN A 470 9.81 -42.93 7.80
CA ASN A 470 9.51 -43.50 9.11
C ASN A 470 9.78 -42.48 10.23
N ALA A 471 8.73 -41.94 10.84
CA ALA A 471 8.83 -40.89 11.85
C ALA A 471 9.53 -41.35 13.15
N ASP A 472 9.45 -42.62 13.54
CA ASP A 472 10.12 -43.14 14.74
C ASP A 472 11.64 -43.25 14.54
N LEU A 473 12.06 -43.69 13.35
CA LEU A 473 13.46 -43.60 12.93
C LEU A 473 13.91 -42.13 12.91
N GLY A 474 13.09 -41.25 12.34
CA GLY A 474 13.34 -39.82 12.28
C GLY A 474 13.54 -39.18 13.65
N LYS A 475 12.72 -39.57 14.64
CA LYS A 475 12.85 -39.14 16.04
C LYS A 475 14.20 -39.54 16.63
N THR A 476 14.62 -40.78 16.40
CA THR A 476 15.89 -41.31 16.90
C THR A 476 17.07 -40.54 16.29
N LEU A 477 17.04 -40.33 14.98
CA LEU A 477 18.06 -39.57 14.26
C LEU A 477 18.08 -38.09 14.67
N TYR A 478 16.91 -37.46 14.86
CA TYR A 478 16.79 -36.09 15.34
C TYR A 478 17.44 -35.91 16.71
N VAL A 479 17.18 -36.82 17.66
CA VAL A 479 17.80 -36.76 18.99
C VAL A 479 19.32 -36.89 18.89
N LYS A 480 19.80 -37.78 18.02
CA LYS A 480 21.23 -38.03 17.83
C LYS A 480 21.98 -36.86 17.16
N HIS A 481 21.37 -36.22 16.16
CA HIS A 481 22.08 -35.30 15.26
C HIS A 481 21.63 -33.84 15.36
N CYS A 482 20.38 -33.57 15.76
CA CYS A 482 19.78 -32.24 15.65
C CYS A 482 19.50 -31.58 17.00
N ALA A 483 19.16 -32.38 18.02
CA ALA A 483 18.66 -31.88 19.30
C ALA A 483 19.66 -31.03 20.10
N THR A 484 20.97 -31.18 19.88
CA THR A 484 22.01 -30.38 20.56
C THR A 484 21.87 -28.89 20.27
N CYS A 485 21.51 -28.54 19.03
CA CYS A 485 21.35 -27.13 18.63
C CYS A 485 19.89 -26.69 18.63
N HIS A 486 18.99 -27.57 18.17
CA HIS A 486 17.56 -27.25 18.01
C HIS A 486 16.69 -27.57 19.24
N GLY A 487 17.27 -28.20 20.26
CA GLY A 487 16.57 -28.64 21.47
C GLY A 487 15.85 -29.98 21.30
N LYS A 488 15.63 -30.67 22.42
CA LYS A 488 15.00 -32.02 22.45
C LYS A 488 13.55 -31.97 21.96
N LYS A 489 12.85 -30.87 22.20
CA LYS A 489 11.47 -30.62 21.74
C LYS A 489 11.43 -29.83 20.44
N GLY A 490 12.56 -29.37 19.91
CA GLY A 490 12.60 -28.47 18.76
C GLY A 490 12.32 -27.01 19.12
N GLU A 491 12.47 -26.66 20.39
CA GLU A 491 12.22 -25.34 20.98
C GLU A 491 13.22 -24.26 20.52
N GLY A 492 14.37 -24.68 19.96
CA GLY A 492 15.46 -23.79 19.57
C GLY A 492 16.27 -23.32 20.77
N ILE A 493 17.54 -23.73 20.84
CA ILE A 493 18.45 -23.32 21.92
C ILE A 493 19.47 -22.32 21.35
N THR A 494 20.35 -22.81 20.48
CA THR A 494 21.35 -22.01 19.77
C THR A 494 21.08 -21.94 18.26
N ALA A 495 20.05 -22.66 17.80
CA ALA A 495 19.59 -22.73 16.42
C ALA A 495 18.06 -22.57 16.34
N PRO A 496 17.48 -22.31 15.15
CA PRO A 496 16.05 -22.03 15.01
C PRO A 496 15.13 -23.09 15.61
N ALA A 497 14.01 -22.66 16.20
CA ALA A 497 12.98 -23.54 16.75
C ALA A 497 12.26 -24.36 15.66
N LEU A 498 12.64 -25.63 15.50
CA LEU A 498 12.11 -26.54 14.47
C LEU A 498 10.71 -27.10 14.78
N ALA A 499 10.23 -26.97 16.02
CA ALA A 499 8.86 -27.30 16.39
C ALA A 499 7.93 -26.08 16.35
N ASN A 500 8.40 -24.94 15.84
CA ASN A 500 7.57 -23.75 15.73
C ASN A 500 6.37 -24.01 14.78
N PRO A 501 5.12 -23.77 15.22
CA PRO A 501 3.94 -24.08 14.42
C PRO A 501 3.88 -23.34 13.08
N MET A 502 4.30 -22.07 13.03
CA MET A 502 4.35 -21.29 11.80
C MET A 502 5.37 -21.87 10.82
N LEU A 503 6.59 -22.22 11.31
CA LEU A 503 7.60 -22.85 10.46
C LEU A 503 7.07 -24.13 9.84
N LEU A 504 6.51 -25.02 10.66
CA LEU A 504 5.98 -26.29 10.16
C LEU A 504 4.80 -26.02 9.20
N ALA A 505 3.89 -25.11 9.46
CA ALA A 505 2.78 -24.86 8.53
C ALA A 505 3.19 -24.24 7.19
N THR A 506 4.27 -23.46 7.15
CA THR A 506 4.62 -22.64 5.97
C THR A 506 5.84 -23.13 5.19
N ALA A 507 6.73 -23.91 5.81
CA ALA A 507 7.84 -24.54 5.12
C ALA A 507 7.42 -25.89 4.53
N SER A 508 7.70 -26.11 3.25
CA SER A 508 7.45 -27.40 2.59
C SER A 508 8.39 -28.50 3.10
N ASP A 509 8.00 -29.76 2.89
CA ASP A 509 8.86 -30.91 3.18
C ASP A 509 10.16 -30.84 2.38
N ALA A 510 10.08 -30.43 1.10
CA ALA A 510 11.24 -30.21 0.26
C ALA A 510 12.18 -29.14 0.83
N PHE A 511 11.67 -28.07 1.44
CA PHE A 511 12.51 -27.07 2.11
C PHE A 511 13.25 -27.67 3.32
N LEU A 512 12.53 -28.41 4.18
CA LEU A 512 13.12 -29.05 5.36
C LEU A 512 14.18 -30.08 4.95
N HIS A 513 13.82 -30.96 4.01
CA HIS A 513 14.72 -31.97 3.46
C HIS A 513 15.96 -31.32 2.82
N TYR A 514 15.78 -30.32 1.95
CA TYR A 514 16.90 -29.61 1.32
C TYR A 514 17.84 -29.00 2.36
N THR A 515 17.27 -28.43 3.43
CA THR A 515 18.04 -27.85 4.54
C THR A 515 18.85 -28.92 5.28
N ILE A 516 18.28 -30.10 5.55
CA ILE A 516 19.00 -31.20 6.20
C ILE A 516 20.10 -31.74 5.27
N THR A 517 19.78 -31.96 4.00
CA THR A 517 20.74 -32.47 3.01
C THR A 517 21.93 -31.53 2.83
N ASN A 518 21.69 -30.24 2.58
CA ASN A 518 22.73 -29.31 2.14
C ASN A 518 23.30 -28.43 3.27
N GLY A 519 22.65 -28.41 4.44
CA GLY A 519 23.01 -27.49 5.51
C GLY A 519 22.77 -26.03 5.14
N ARG A 520 23.45 -25.13 5.84
CA ARG A 520 23.47 -23.69 5.57
C ARG A 520 24.91 -23.19 5.66
N GLU A 521 25.49 -22.87 4.51
CA GLU A 521 26.83 -22.32 4.38
C GLU A 521 27.04 -21.05 5.20
N GLY A 522 28.23 -20.89 5.76
CA GLY A 522 28.56 -19.78 6.65
C GLY A 522 27.78 -19.78 7.97
N THR A 523 27.19 -20.91 8.36
CA THR A 523 26.51 -21.10 9.64
C THR A 523 26.93 -22.42 10.31
N PRO A 524 26.64 -22.62 11.61
CA PRO A 524 26.86 -23.90 12.28
C PRO A 524 25.92 -25.04 11.86
N MET A 525 25.00 -24.87 10.90
CA MET A 525 24.12 -25.94 10.42
C MET A 525 24.82 -26.72 9.29
N PRO A 526 25.39 -27.92 9.55
CA PRO A 526 26.17 -28.65 8.57
C PRO A 526 25.27 -29.35 7.54
N SER A 527 25.89 -29.80 6.45
CA SER A 527 25.27 -30.73 5.49
C SER A 527 25.27 -32.15 6.08
N PHE A 528 24.16 -32.87 5.95
CA PHE A 528 24.05 -34.27 6.38
C PHE A 528 24.05 -35.27 5.21
N LYS A 529 24.20 -34.82 3.96
CA LYS A 529 24.16 -35.70 2.77
C LYS A 529 25.20 -36.83 2.81
N ASP A 530 26.33 -36.61 3.49
CA ASP A 530 27.44 -37.56 3.60
C ASP A 530 27.38 -38.36 4.92
N SER A 531 26.46 -38.03 5.83
CA SER A 531 26.31 -38.68 7.14
C SER A 531 25.00 -39.46 7.29
N LEU A 532 23.99 -39.15 6.48
CA LEU A 532 22.69 -39.80 6.46
C LEU A 532 22.32 -40.17 5.02
N ILE A 533 21.81 -41.39 4.83
CA ILE A 533 21.28 -41.79 3.52
C ILE A 533 19.91 -41.13 3.26
N LYS A 534 19.46 -41.12 2.01
CA LYS A 534 18.20 -40.46 1.60
C LYS A 534 16.99 -40.87 2.47
N ASN A 535 16.83 -42.16 2.77
CA ASN A 535 15.71 -42.65 3.59
C ASN A 535 15.76 -42.16 5.04
N GLU A 536 16.96 -41.92 5.58
CA GLU A 536 17.15 -41.36 6.91
C GLU A 536 16.81 -39.86 6.94
N ILE A 537 17.19 -39.12 5.90
CA ILE A 537 16.79 -37.70 5.75
C ILE A 537 15.27 -37.59 5.58
N ASN A 538 14.65 -38.47 4.79
CA ASN A 538 13.20 -38.57 4.68
C ASN A 538 12.56 -38.86 6.05
N ALA A 539 13.12 -39.79 6.83
CA ALA A 539 12.65 -40.12 8.17
C ALA A 539 12.70 -38.90 9.10
N VAL A 540 13.81 -38.15 9.14
CA VAL A 540 13.91 -36.91 9.93
C VAL A 540 12.89 -35.88 9.47
N THR A 541 12.70 -35.70 8.16
CA THR A 541 11.70 -34.78 7.59
C THR A 541 10.29 -35.17 8.03
N ALA A 542 9.93 -36.46 7.92
CA ALA A 542 8.65 -37.01 8.37
C ALA A 542 8.44 -36.82 9.88
N TYR A 543 9.49 -36.96 10.71
CA TYR A 543 9.43 -36.68 12.14
C TYR A 543 9.19 -35.19 12.44
N LEU A 544 9.83 -34.27 11.71
CA LEU A 544 9.54 -32.84 11.86
C LEU A 544 8.08 -32.55 11.49
N ARG A 545 7.61 -33.13 10.38
CA ARG A 545 6.26 -32.96 9.86
C ARG A 545 5.19 -33.52 10.78
N SER A 546 5.43 -34.67 11.43
CA SER A 546 4.47 -35.28 12.35
C SER A 546 4.17 -34.43 13.59
N ARG A 547 4.98 -33.40 13.86
CA ARG A 547 4.77 -32.43 14.94
C ARG A 547 3.98 -31.18 14.54
N ALA A 548 3.54 -31.08 13.28
CA ALA A 548 2.71 -29.98 12.84
C ALA A 548 1.34 -30.03 13.55
N SER A 549 1.00 -28.97 14.28
CA SER A 549 -0.20 -28.90 15.12
C SER A 549 -1.37 -28.13 14.50
N GLY A 550 -1.28 -27.80 13.20
CA GLY A 550 -2.20 -26.90 12.52
C GLY A 550 -1.99 -25.46 12.99
N TRP A 551 -1.29 -24.65 12.18
CA TRP A 551 -1.17 -23.22 12.42
C TRP A 551 -2.01 -22.47 11.40
N ASN A 552 -2.78 -21.50 11.90
CA ASN A 552 -3.47 -20.52 11.08
C ASN A 552 -2.80 -19.15 11.27
N ALA A 553 -2.81 -18.34 10.22
CA ALA A 553 -2.37 -16.95 10.32
C ALA A 553 -3.13 -16.25 11.49
N PRO A 554 -2.41 -15.66 12.45
CA PRO A 554 -3.06 -15.00 13.57
C PRO A 554 -3.86 -13.80 13.08
N ALA A 555 -5.07 -13.65 13.61
CA ALA A 555 -5.84 -12.43 13.42
C ALA A 555 -5.08 -11.24 14.02
N PRO A 556 -5.17 -10.05 13.41
CA PRO A 556 -4.61 -8.84 13.98
C PRO A 556 -5.09 -8.64 15.42
N VAL A 557 -4.14 -8.37 16.30
CA VAL A 557 -4.40 -8.13 17.71
C VAL A 557 -4.23 -6.65 17.97
N THR A 558 -5.22 -6.02 18.60
CA THR A 558 -5.15 -4.61 18.99
C THR A 558 -5.19 -4.44 20.50
N VAL A 559 -4.38 -3.52 20.99
CA VAL A 559 -4.36 -3.04 22.36
C VAL A 559 -4.47 -1.52 22.28
N ALA A 560 -5.34 -0.92 23.10
CA ALA A 560 -5.33 0.52 23.25
C ALA A 560 -3.99 0.94 23.87
N GLU A 561 -3.20 1.73 23.15
CA GLU A 561 -1.99 2.30 23.73
C GLU A 561 -2.36 3.16 24.95
N PRO A 562 -1.63 3.03 26.08
CA PRO A 562 -1.80 3.93 27.20
C PRO A 562 -1.63 5.37 26.74
N LYS A 563 -2.36 6.31 27.35
CA LYS A 563 -2.14 7.73 27.07
C LYS A 563 -0.90 8.22 27.82
N PRO A 564 -0.23 9.29 27.38
CA PRO A 564 0.94 9.84 28.07
C PRO A 564 0.71 10.07 29.57
N GLU A 565 -0.48 10.54 29.96
CA GLU A 565 -0.87 10.73 31.36
C GLU A 565 -0.88 9.43 32.20
N ASP A 566 -0.99 8.27 31.55
CA ASP A 566 -1.04 6.95 32.17
C ASP A 566 0.30 6.19 32.14
N TYR A 567 1.37 6.79 31.60
CA TYR A 567 2.67 6.13 31.46
C TYR A 567 3.35 5.84 32.80
N VAL A 568 3.10 6.69 33.81
CA VAL A 568 3.65 6.50 35.14
C VAL A 568 2.76 5.57 35.94
N LEU A 569 3.23 4.36 36.18
CA LEU A 569 2.58 3.43 37.07
C LEU A 569 2.69 3.95 38.50
N ASN A 570 1.57 3.96 39.23
CA ASN A 570 1.49 4.33 40.65
C ASN A 570 2.18 5.69 40.98
N PRO A 571 1.76 6.80 40.34
CA PRO A 571 2.47 8.08 40.40
C PRO A 571 2.58 8.69 41.81
N LYS A 572 1.72 8.28 42.74
CA LYS A 572 1.69 8.73 44.14
C LYS A 572 2.64 7.95 45.08
N ASN A 573 3.22 6.84 44.61
CA ASN A 573 4.03 5.94 45.43
C ASN A 573 5.53 6.24 45.31
N LYS A 574 6.34 5.57 46.12
CA LYS A 574 7.81 5.71 46.07
C LYS A 574 8.38 4.95 44.88
N SER A 575 9.48 5.45 44.30
CA SER A 575 10.23 4.73 43.26
C SER A 575 10.89 3.46 43.81
N PRO A 576 11.02 2.40 43.00
CA PRO A 576 11.69 1.18 43.41
C PRO A 576 13.19 1.41 43.63
N LYS A 577 13.77 0.65 44.55
CA LYS A 577 15.22 0.58 44.78
C LYS A 577 15.75 -0.74 44.24
N PHE A 578 16.35 -0.71 43.05
CA PHE A 578 16.93 -1.89 42.43
C PHE A 578 18.42 -2.01 42.75
N THR A 579 18.87 -3.24 42.98
CA THR A 579 20.27 -3.62 42.89
C THR A 579 20.55 -3.98 41.43
N LEU A 580 21.21 -3.08 40.72
CA LEU A 580 21.47 -3.22 39.28
C LEU A 580 22.79 -3.96 39.03
N ARG A 581 22.75 -5.01 38.22
CA ARG A 581 23.97 -5.62 37.67
C ARG A 581 24.57 -4.66 36.65
N GLU A 582 25.88 -4.42 36.75
CA GLU A 582 26.61 -3.48 35.88
C GLU A 582 26.00 -2.07 35.83
N ASN A 583 25.34 -1.64 36.92
CA ASN A 583 24.64 -0.35 37.00
C ASN A 583 23.59 -0.13 35.90
N LEU A 584 23.07 -1.20 35.29
CA LEU A 584 22.16 -1.12 34.16
C LEU A 584 21.03 -2.15 34.20
N TYR A 585 21.33 -3.39 34.62
CA TYR A 585 20.39 -4.50 34.47
C TYR A 585 19.64 -4.79 35.77
N VAL A 586 18.32 -4.82 35.68
CA VAL A 586 17.41 -5.25 36.76
C VAL A 586 16.90 -6.65 36.44
N SER A 587 16.87 -7.53 37.43
CA SER A 587 16.36 -8.89 37.27
C SER A 587 14.83 -8.93 37.26
N ALA A 588 14.27 -9.93 36.57
CA ALA A 588 12.83 -10.17 36.49
C ALA A 588 12.19 -10.30 37.88
N LYS A 589 12.89 -10.93 38.83
CA LYS A 589 12.44 -11.05 40.22
C LYS A 589 12.30 -9.70 40.92
N GLN A 590 13.25 -8.78 40.70
CA GLN A 590 13.20 -7.43 41.29
C GLN A 590 12.08 -6.59 40.67
N LEU A 591 11.94 -6.64 39.34
CA LEU A 591 10.86 -5.93 38.64
C LEU A 591 9.49 -6.44 39.07
N LEU A 592 9.29 -7.77 39.16
CA LEU A 592 8.03 -8.35 39.63
C LEU A 592 7.71 -7.91 41.07
N LYS A 593 8.70 -7.87 41.96
CA LYS A 593 8.50 -7.36 43.32
C LYS A 593 8.05 -5.91 43.30
N ALA A 594 8.73 -5.06 42.53
CA ALA A 594 8.40 -3.64 42.41
C ALA A 594 6.99 -3.40 41.83
N MET A 595 6.53 -4.25 40.92
CA MET A 595 5.15 -4.25 40.40
C MET A 595 4.14 -4.66 41.48
N LYS A 596 4.43 -5.72 42.25
CA LYS A 596 3.57 -6.18 43.37
C LYS A 596 3.47 -5.17 44.51
N ASP A 597 4.55 -4.46 44.78
CA ASP A 597 4.61 -3.38 45.77
C ASP A 597 3.99 -2.06 45.25
N SER A 598 3.45 -2.05 44.02
CA SER A 598 2.86 -0.88 43.36
C SER A 598 3.77 0.36 43.39
N THR A 599 5.06 0.20 43.14
CA THR A 599 6.02 1.32 43.15
C THR A 599 5.88 2.25 41.94
N LYS A 600 6.36 3.51 42.06
CA LYS A 600 6.34 4.53 41.00
C LYS A 600 7.40 4.26 39.94
N MET A 601 6.99 3.84 38.74
CA MET A 601 7.89 3.55 37.63
C MET A 601 7.21 3.70 36.26
N VAL A 602 8.01 3.71 35.20
CA VAL A 602 7.57 3.53 33.81
C VAL A 602 8.16 2.22 33.28
N ILE A 603 7.37 1.43 32.55
CA ILE A 603 7.85 0.22 31.88
C ILE A 603 7.71 0.41 30.36
N LEU A 604 8.80 0.22 29.61
CA LEU A 604 8.83 0.40 28.15
C LEU A 604 9.16 -0.91 27.43
N ASP A 605 8.40 -1.23 26.39
CA ASP A 605 8.64 -2.34 25.48
C ASP A 605 9.36 -1.86 24.22
N ALA A 606 10.60 -2.31 24.02
CA ALA A 606 11.43 -1.90 22.88
C ALA A 606 11.21 -2.75 21.61
N ARG A 607 10.33 -3.76 21.64
CA ARG A 607 10.05 -4.64 20.47
C ARG A 607 9.20 -3.93 19.42
N SER A 608 8.88 -4.62 18.32
CA SER A 608 7.89 -4.10 17.37
C SER A 608 6.54 -3.87 18.08
N THR A 609 5.78 -2.86 17.64
CA THR A 609 4.43 -2.60 18.19
C THR A 609 3.55 -3.84 18.11
N ALA A 610 3.62 -4.56 17.00
CA ALA A 610 2.95 -5.85 16.83
C ALA A 610 3.35 -6.89 17.90
N GLY A 611 4.64 -6.97 18.26
CA GLY A 611 5.10 -7.85 19.34
C GLY A 611 4.55 -7.45 20.71
N TRP A 612 4.44 -6.15 21.00
CA TRP A 612 3.78 -5.61 22.20
C TRP A 612 2.27 -5.89 22.20
N GLN A 613 1.59 -5.74 21.06
CA GLN A 613 0.16 -6.03 20.92
C GLN A 613 -0.15 -7.52 21.15
N GLN A 614 0.70 -8.41 20.63
CA GLN A 614 0.57 -9.85 20.86
C GLN A 614 0.72 -10.21 22.33
N SER A 615 1.70 -9.64 23.03
CA SER A 615 1.93 -9.87 24.46
C SER A 615 2.81 -8.77 25.03
N HIS A 616 2.60 -8.33 26.27
CA HIS A 616 3.49 -7.37 26.95
C HIS A 616 3.42 -7.52 28.47
N ILE A 617 4.40 -6.95 29.19
CA ILE A 617 4.33 -6.86 30.66
C ILE A 617 3.19 -5.88 31.02
N PRO A 618 2.28 -6.22 31.96
CA PRO A 618 1.17 -5.34 32.32
C PRO A 618 1.62 -3.92 32.68
N GLY A 619 0.96 -2.92 32.08
CA GLY A 619 1.31 -1.50 32.25
C GLY A 619 2.48 -1.01 31.39
N ALA A 620 3.08 -1.86 30.55
CA ALA A 620 4.15 -1.45 29.65
C ALA A 620 3.65 -0.64 28.45
N VAL A 621 4.44 0.34 28.05
CA VAL A 621 4.19 1.23 26.89
C VAL A 621 5.05 0.79 25.71
N SER A 622 4.47 0.76 24.51
CA SER A 622 5.20 0.44 23.27
C SER A 622 6.14 1.58 22.85
N VAL A 623 7.44 1.31 22.81
CA VAL A 623 8.47 2.20 22.29
C VAL A 623 9.42 1.40 21.38
N PRO A 624 8.98 1.03 20.16
CA PRO A 624 9.80 0.21 19.27
C PRO A 624 11.15 0.85 19.00
N TYR A 625 12.22 0.05 18.96
CA TYR A 625 13.59 0.56 18.78
C TYR A 625 13.83 1.35 17.49
N TYR A 626 12.93 1.22 16.50
CA TYR A 626 12.95 1.95 15.23
C TYR A 626 12.04 3.20 15.22
N LYS A 627 11.37 3.51 16.35
CA LYS A 627 10.57 4.71 16.53
C LYS A 627 11.50 5.91 16.70
N GLU A 628 11.21 6.99 15.96
CA GLU A 628 12.01 8.21 16.04
C GLU A 628 11.97 8.79 17.47
N PRO A 629 13.12 9.19 18.07
CA PRO A 629 13.21 9.63 19.46
C PRO A 629 12.18 10.71 19.87
N ASP A 630 12.04 11.75 19.05
CA ASP A 630 11.13 12.88 19.30
C ASP A 630 9.65 12.47 19.39
N LYS A 631 9.30 11.27 18.91
CA LYS A 631 7.92 10.76 18.94
C LYS A 631 7.54 10.11 20.26
N PHE A 632 8.48 9.85 21.17
CA PHE A 632 8.17 9.23 22.46
C PHE A 632 8.81 9.95 23.65
N ILE A 633 9.95 10.61 23.46
CA ILE A 633 10.65 11.29 24.56
C ILE A 633 9.78 12.36 25.23
N LYS A 634 9.02 13.12 24.43
CA LYS A 634 8.16 14.20 24.91
C LYS A 634 7.01 13.72 25.81
N ASP A 635 6.67 12.43 25.75
CA ASP A 635 5.52 11.85 26.43
C ASP A 635 5.94 11.11 27.72
N ILE A 636 7.24 10.97 27.98
CA ILE A 636 7.80 10.32 29.18
C ILE A 636 8.26 11.40 30.18
N PRO A 637 7.99 11.27 31.48
CA PRO A 637 8.44 12.25 32.46
C PRO A 637 9.95 12.17 32.71
N ASN A 638 10.61 13.32 32.68
CA ASN A 638 12.02 13.46 33.07
C ASN A 638 12.15 14.06 34.48
N ASP A 639 11.45 13.46 35.45
CA ASP A 639 11.34 13.89 36.86
C ASP A 639 12.07 12.93 37.82
N ASN A 640 13.08 12.19 37.31
CA ASN A 640 13.82 11.13 38.01
C ASN A 640 13.01 9.85 38.31
N THR A 641 11.79 9.70 37.76
CA THR A 641 11.05 8.43 37.78
C THR A 641 11.89 7.29 37.21
N MET A 642 11.85 6.11 37.85
CA MET A 642 12.53 4.90 37.37
C MET A 642 11.89 4.43 36.06
N ILE A 643 12.68 4.30 35.00
CA ILE A 643 12.26 3.77 33.70
C ILE A 643 12.92 2.40 33.48
N VAL A 644 12.12 1.35 33.38
CA VAL A 644 12.59 0.00 33.05
C VAL A 644 12.25 -0.32 31.60
N VAL A 645 13.25 -0.65 30.79
CA VAL A 645 13.07 -0.98 29.38
C VAL A 645 13.37 -2.46 29.16
N TYR A 646 12.54 -3.15 28.39
CA TYR A 646 12.79 -4.55 28.03
C TYR A 646 12.65 -4.79 26.53
N CYS A 647 13.18 -5.91 26.06
CA CYS A 647 12.90 -6.45 24.73
C CYS A 647 12.69 -7.97 24.79
N ALA A 648 12.61 -8.62 23.63
CA ALA A 648 12.35 -10.06 23.55
C ALA A 648 13.49 -10.87 24.17
N CYS A 649 14.71 -10.55 23.73
CA CYS A 649 15.96 -11.11 24.21
C CYS A 649 16.65 -10.16 25.21
N PRO A 650 17.70 -10.62 25.91
CA PRO A 650 18.55 -9.73 26.70
C PRO A 650 19.16 -8.63 25.81
N HIS A 651 18.86 -7.38 26.18
CA HIS A 651 19.66 -6.17 25.94
C HIS A 651 19.66 -5.53 24.55
N ALA A 652 19.41 -6.22 23.44
CA ALA A 652 19.66 -5.64 22.11
C ALA A 652 18.82 -4.37 21.81
N ALA A 653 17.49 -4.49 21.79
CA ALA A 653 16.62 -3.35 21.48
C ALA A 653 16.49 -2.38 22.65
N SER A 654 16.44 -2.91 23.88
CA SER A 654 16.33 -2.11 25.11
C SER A 654 17.55 -1.21 25.32
N THR A 655 18.76 -1.64 24.96
CA THR A 655 19.97 -0.81 25.02
C THR A 655 19.86 0.41 24.11
N GLY A 656 19.31 0.25 22.90
CA GLY A 656 19.10 1.38 21.98
C GLY A 656 18.16 2.45 22.55
N VAL A 657 17.06 2.00 23.17
CA VAL A 657 16.09 2.90 23.81
C VAL A 657 16.67 3.55 25.06
N VAL A 658 17.33 2.80 25.95
CA VAL A 658 17.95 3.35 27.17
C VAL A 658 19.06 4.34 26.84
N ASN A 659 19.93 4.05 25.87
CA ASN A 659 20.96 5.00 25.44
C ASN A 659 20.33 6.28 24.89
N THR A 660 19.19 6.18 24.21
CA THR A 660 18.45 7.34 23.71
C THR A 660 17.85 8.16 24.85
N LEU A 661 17.26 7.53 25.86
CA LEU A 661 16.79 8.20 27.07
C LEU A 661 17.95 8.90 27.80
N LYS A 662 19.07 8.21 28.05
CA LYS A 662 20.24 8.80 28.72
C LYS A 662 20.78 10.03 28.00
N ARG A 663 20.90 9.99 26.66
CA ARG A 663 21.33 11.16 25.85
C ARG A 663 20.37 12.35 25.94
N ASN A 664 19.11 12.12 26.30
CA ASN A 664 18.10 13.15 26.49
C ASN A 664 17.87 13.50 27.97
N GLY A 665 18.83 13.19 28.84
CA GLY A 665 18.87 13.66 30.23
C GLY A 665 18.17 12.78 31.25
N TYR A 666 17.65 11.61 30.86
CA TYR A 666 17.01 10.68 31.78
C TYR A 666 18.07 9.93 32.58
N LYS A 667 18.13 10.18 33.90
CA LYS A 667 19.18 9.64 34.79
C LYS A 667 18.84 8.26 35.36
N ASN A 668 17.56 7.97 35.56
CA ASN A 668 17.09 6.79 36.28
C ASN A 668 16.49 5.74 35.35
N THR A 669 17.36 4.99 34.67
CA THR A 669 16.96 3.99 33.66
C THR A 669 17.59 2.63 33.95
N ALA A 670 16.83 1.55 33.78
CA ALA A 670 17.32 0.18 33.86
C ALA A 670 16.81 -0.67 32.68
N ILE A 671 17.51 -1.77 32.39
CA ILE A 671 17.10 -2.78 31.41
C ILE A 671 16.68 -4.05 32.15
N LEU A 672 15.54 -4.64 31.79
CA LEU A 672 15.20 -5.99 32.25
C LEU A 672 16.22 -6.98 31.66
N ASP A 673 17.00 -7.61 32.54
CA ASP A 673 18.15 -8.45 32.17
C ASP A 673 17.70 -9.62 31.29
N GLU A 674 16.69 -10.36 31.72
CA GLU A 674 16.30 -11.62 31.09
C GLU A 674 15.39 -11.43 29.86
N GLY A 675 14.79 -10.25 29.70
CA GLY A 675 13.78 -9.98 28.66
C GLY A 675 12.42 -10.63 28.91
N ILE A 676 11.44 -10.34 28.04
CA ILE A 676 10.05 -10.80 28.23
C ILE A 676 9.86 -12.30 27.95
N LEU A 677 10.70 -12.91 27.11
CA LEU A 677 10.57 -14.35 26.83
C LEU A 677 10.87 -15.18 28.08
N VAL A 678 11.95 -14.85 28.80
CA VAL A 678 12.28 -15.50 30.07
C VAL A 678 11.27 -15.12 31.16
N TRP A 679 10.83 -13.86 31.20
CA TRP A 679 9.72 -13.44 32.10
C TRP A 679 8.49 -14.34 31.96
N ALA A 680 8.07 -14.62 30.73
CA ALA A 680 6.94 -15.53 30.46
C ALA A 680 7.25 -16.98 30.87
N GLN A 681 8.45 -17.48 30.61
CA GLN A 681 8.89 -18.82 31.02
C GLN A 681 8.90 -18.99 32.56
N MET A 682 9.18 -17.91 33.30
CA MET A 682 9.11 -17.89 34.77
C MET A 682 7.67 -17.85 35.31
N GLY A 683 6.65 -17.85 34.44
CA GLY A 683 5.24 -17.80 34.83
C GLY A 683 4.79 -16.43 35.35
N TYR A 684 5.51 -15.36 35.01
CA TYR A 684 5.17 -14.01 35.45
C TYR A 684 4.05 -13.38 34.60
N PRO A 685 3.33 -12.37 35.11
CA PRO A 685 2.15 -11.82 34.43
C PRO A 685 2.45 -11.28 33.04
N ILE A 686 1.63 -11.65 32.06
CA ILE A 686 1.63 -11.14 30.68
C ILE A 686 0.23 -10.65 30.35
N GLN A 687 0.14 -9.50 29.69
CA GLN A 687 -1.08 -8.98 29.11
C GLN A 687 -1.07 -9.24 27.59
N TYR A 688 -2.23 -9.64 27.06
CA TYR A 688 -2.44 -9.90 25.64
C TYR A 688 -3.43 -8.87 25.08
N GLY A 689 -3.28 -8.50 23.82
CA GLY A 689 -4.30 -7.70 23.16
C GLY A 689 -5.54 -8.48 22.80
N LYS A 690 -6.55 -7.74 22.35
CA LYS A 690 -7.83 -8.30 21.95
C LYS A 690 -7.78 -8.56 20.45
N VAL A 691 -8.22 -9.75 20.05
CA VAL A 691 -8.43 -10.07 18.63
C VAL A 691 -9.54 -9.15 18.12
N GLU A 692 -9.30 -8.45 17.01
CA GLU A 692 -10.37 -7.71 16.35
C GLU A 692 -11.46 -8.70 15.92
N LYS A 693 -12.64 -8.62 16.54
CA LYS A 693 -13.81 -9.34 16.03
C LYS A 693 -14.18 -8.69 14.70
N LYS A 694 -13.96 -9.39 13.57
CA LYS A 694 -14.59 -9.02 12.30
C LYS A 694 -16.09 -8.89 12.57
N LYS A 695 -16.65 -7.69 12.46
CA LYS A 695 -18.10 -7.52 12.39
C LYS A 695 -18.54 -8.29 11.14
N LYS A 696 -19.29 -9.37 11.35
CA LYS A 696 -19.92 -10.13 10.27
C LYS A 696 -20.87 -9.25 9.48
#